data_AF-A0A9W4IXA9-F1
#
_entry.id   AF-A0A9W4IXA9-F1
#
_cell.length_a   1.000
_cell.length_b   1.000
_cell.length_c   1.000
_cell.angle_alpha   90.00
_cell.angle_beta   90.00
_cell.angle_gamma   90.00
#
_symmetry.space_group_name_H-M   'P 1'
#
loop_
_entity.id
_entity.type
_entity.pdbx_description
1 polymer ?
#
loop_
_entity_poly.entity_id
_entity_poly.type
_entity_poly.pdbx_seq_one_letter_code
_entity_poly.pdbx_strand_id
1 'polypeptide(L)'
;METEFNGNFNSEHNLFNGVTINGNAIFGTDRAPGDRDRSHTGEQVSWRKCLESLEFEDFWYKERKLQTPTPGTCEWLYETPEYLRWVEEHGLLLVRGNPGSGKSTLLKFAVERQLEAEAEAIPRDLVLRFFFHSSGANLHRSMEGFFRSLLHQLVEQDSGSKKSFYDLYHKRMVGETAKRRMSGDFRWHAAELRAIVETLVLNDKIAGEITIFVDAIDECLDQERAQLISFIRRLRGVGTERSNRPKIFLTCRLYPDESFMMDFNIRLEENNQDDIQRYVESELLITGEDMSDLIEFKNSLSLQTGGLFLWARLAVNRARMMSGQGFSLKYIGLQIFQCPRKLNELYNVLLQGIKDEELLEAGRLFQWVRFACRPLHLEELKIAMTLDLDGTSRSIHELENIKGPDHSMSDHQMKKRILHLGKGLIGITDSNLSHGRALVGFHHETVKDYIDTAGLQYLDSRLSREQGLAKTADLHIANTCISYLSSENLHSASEWGSKAGLRSKFFLYDYATSHWLDHAIQAELKEIGNFVKWPSSKALAAWVKLSRILKNRVKNGREEGTTLLHLAADHGLLSLAERIMPSPSKIPTQLRMLRSPVTEPMAQGIVYLWSLIVFLFISASRGAPSSTVGSSTVGKSDDLTAEIKPVTTAPGQSSQWPRINWSYNGSGVQREIVNARDARGRSALYRAAANGRLEMLRFLYSLGAELSLADRAGWTPIFAASRKGHFEVVKFLHSQGADLNIPNNEGWTPIFAASLNGNLEMVQFLHAQGADLKISDTEGWTPIFAASFNEHLEMVQFLHAQGGDLNIPNNEDWTPILNASKKGRLEVVKFLHAHGANIHMPGNNGCTPISIASRKGHLEIVKFLCTHGANVHTPNTDDWTPIFAASNRGHLDVVKLLLDNGAGVDVHTIDNKHCTPLHAASGKGYLDIVKLLYTYGSDIDINIPDDIGRTPVHTAAYAGHVEMVKFLCEKGANIRTFDHQHKTPLYSAAHWGHLEIVKYLYGHGADADIHTPTDIGRTPVYTACETGRIGIVKFLYEKGANLRTFDNQRKTPLYVAAHWGHLEIVKFLHSHEADTDIHTPTDIGRTPVYTACVTGNIEMVKFLHEKGANIRTFDHQHKTPLYVAAHRGYLDVIKFLHSHGADADIHTPTDIGRTPVYTACDTGHIEVVKFLYEKGANLHTFDQRHKTPLYVAAHGGHIEVVKYLCAHGADADIHTPTSDGITPVSAASRRGHVEIVDFLQSLGHDSHP
;
A
#
# COMPACT_ATOMS: atom_id res chain seq x y z
N MET A 1 25.27 7.78 -41.05
CA MET A 1 24.26 6.97 -41.72
C MET A 1 23.02 6.84 -40.83
N GLU A 2 22.30 7.94 -40.61
CA GLU A 2 20.96 7.89 -39.97
C GLU A 2 20.08 9.11 -40.34
N THR A 3 20.68 10.15 -40.93
CA THR A 3 20.01 11.38 -41.40
C THR A 3 19.26 11.26 -42.74
N GLU A 4 19.03 10.04 -43.27
CA GLU A 4 18.38 9.81 -44.57
C GLU A 4 17.20 8.82 -44.54
N PHE A 5 16.66 8.48 -43.36
CA PHE A 5 15.50 7.58 -43.24
C PHE A 5 14.21 8.22 -42.67
N ASN A 6 14.21 9.54 -42.45
CA ASN A 6 12.99 10.30 -42.11
C ASN A 6 12.46 11.07 -43.33
N GLY A 7 12.00 10.33 -44.34
CA GLY A 7 11.35 10.89 -45.53
C GLY A 7 10.57 9.83 -46.31
N ASN A 8 9.27 10.08 -46.49
CA ASN A 8 8.34 9.35 -47.36
C ASN A 8 8.16 7.83 -47.13
N PHE A 9 7.15 7.46 -46.36
CA PHE A 9 6.25 6.34 -46.71
C PHE A 9 4.83 6.67 -46.25
N ASN A 10 4.06 7.28 -47.14
CA ASN A 10 2.66 7.65 -46.88
C ASN A 10 1.84 7.65 -48.19
N SER A 11 1.78 6.51 -48.88
CA SER A 11 0.82 6.23 -49.97
C SER A 11 0.94 4.76 -50.45
N GLU A 12 -0.18 4.21 -50.91
CA GLU A 12 -0.30 2.99 -51.75
C GLU A 12 0.13 1.63 -51.14
N HIS A 13 -0.85 0.84 -50.70
CA HIS A 13 -1.44 -0.17 -51.59
C HIS A 13 -2.72 -0.81 -51.02
N ASN A 14 -3.80 -0.76 -51.82
CA ASN A 14 -4.92 -1.70 -51.80
C ASN A 14 -4.77 -2.66 -53.00
N LEU A 15 -5.54 -3.76 -53.01
CA LEU A 15 -5.64 -4.81 -54.06
C LEU A 15 -4.45 -5.81 -54.03
N PHE A 16 -4.61 -7.09 -53.65
CA PHE A 16 -5.59 -8.08 -54.12
C PHE A 16 -5.94 -9.19 -53.10
N ASN A 17 -7.01 -9.95 -53.39
CA ASN A 17 -7.63 -10.96 -52.51
C ASN A 17 -7.15 -12.41 -52.73
N GLY A 18 -7.39 -13.26 -51.72
CA GLY A 18 -7.39 -14.74 -51.80
C GLY A 18 -6.13 -15.38 -51.21
N VAL A 19 -6.20 -16.33 -50.27
CA VAL A 19 -7.26 -17.30 -49.95
C VAL A 19 -7.57 -17.32 -48.45
N THR A 20 -8.86 -17.24 -48.09
CA THR A 20 -9.36 -17.42 -46.71
C THR A 20 -10.05 -18.78 -46.60
N ILE A 21 -9.62 -19.65 -45.68
CA ILE A 21 -10.37 -20.86 -45.31
C ILE A 21 -10.52 -20.91 -43.78
N ASN A 22 -11.73 -20.57 -43.34
CA ASN A 22 -12.49 -21.05 -42.18
C ASN A 22 -11.80 -21.24 -40.82
N GLY A 23 -12.21 -20.39 -39.87
CA GLY A 23 -12.08 -20.59 -38.44
C GLY A 23 -13.09 -19.72 -37.66
N ASN A 24 -14.39 -19.90 -37.91
CA ASN A 24 -15.43 -19.00 -37.36
C ASN A 24 -16.66 -19.79 -36.87
N ALA A 25 -16.76 -19.99 -35.54
CA ALA A 25 -17.91 -20.49 -34.74
C ALA A 25 -17.39 -20.72 -33.30
N ILE A 26 -18.00 -20.30 -32.19
CA ILE A 26 -19.26 -19.59 -31.90
C ILE A 26 -19.02 -18.67 -30.69
N PHE A 27 -19.40 -17.39 -30.74
CA PHE A 27 -19.96 -16.67 -29.58
C PHE A 27 -20.90 -15.58 -30.11
N GLY A 28 -22.20 -15.87 -30.11
CA GLY A 28 -23.23 -14.95 -30.56
C GLY A 28 -23.37 -13.76 -29.61
N THR A 29 -23.39 -12.55 -30.17
CA THR A 29 -23.78 -11.34 -29.46
C THR A 29 -25.29 -11.25 -29.37
N ASP A 30 -25.83 -11.04 -28.17
CA ASP A 30 -27.10 -10.34 -28.01
C ASP A 30 -26.93 -9.19 -27.00
N ARG A 31 -27.26 -7.98 -27.45
CA ARG A 31 -27.42 -6.80 -26.60
C ARG A 31 -28.90 -6.45 -26.54
N ALA A 32 -29.47 -6.45 -25.34
CA ALA A 32 -30.65 -5.67 -25.01
C ALA A 32 -30.28 -4.66 -23.90
N PRO A 33 -30.88 -3.45 -23.86
CA PRO A 33 -30.29 -2.32 -23.17
C PRO A 33 -30.92 -1.99 -21.81
N GLY A 34 -30.10 -1.43 -20.93
CA GLY A 34 -30.54 -0.60 -19.82
C GLY A 34 -30.75 -1.34 -18.50
N ASP A 35 -29.82 -1.12 -17.57
CA ASP A 35 -30.27 -0.63 -16.27
C ASP A 35 -29.21 0.29 -15.65
N ARG A 36 -29.67 1.45 -15.17
CA ARG A 36 -28.90 2.36 -14.33
C ARG A 36 -29.68 2.48 -13.04
N ASP A 37 -29.21 1.88 -11.96
CA ASP A 37 -29.46 2.52 -10.67
C ASP A 37 -28.37 2.28 -9.63
N ARG A 38 -28.27 3.24 -8.70
CA ARG A 38 -27.25 3.31 -7.65
C ARG A 38 -27.92 3.21 -6.28
N SER A 39 -27.59 2.16 -5.50
CA SER A 39 -27.38 2.36 -4.06
C SER A 39 -26.75 1.16 -3.33
N HIS A 40 -25.55 1.41 -2.80
CA HIS A 40 -25.09 1.01 -1.46
C HIS A 40 -24.86 -0.48 -1.15
N THR A 41 -23.59 -0.84 -1.02
CA THR A 41 -23.04 -1.79 -0.03
C THR A 41 -21.50 -1.64 -0.04
N GLY A 42 -20.80 -2.11 0.99
CA GLY A 42 -19.34 -2.00 1.03
C GLY A 42 -18.71 -2.74 -0.17
N GLU A 43 -17.86 -2.05 -0.95
CA GLU A 43 -17.32 -2.60 -2.19
C GLU A 43 -16.61 -3.95 -1.95
N GLN A 44 -17.25 -5.06 -2.36
CA GLN A 44 -16.50 -6.25 -2.73
C GLN A 44 -15.54 -5.83 -3.84
N VAL A 45 -14.25 -5.89 -3.55
CA VAL A 45 -13.25 -5.46 -4.54
C VAL A 45 -13.25 -6.49 -5.66
N SER A 46 -13.71 -6.07 -6.84
CA SER A 46 -13.89 -6.98 -7.97
C SER A 46 -12.58 -7.65 -8.36
N TRP A 47 -12.64 -8.86 -8.91
CA TRP A 47 -11.45 -9.53 -9.47
C TRP A 47 -10.72 -8.61 -10.47
N ARG A 48 -11.46 -7.81 -11.24
CA ARG A 48 -10.89 -6.78 -12.13
C ARG A 48 -10.04 -5.77 -11.38
N LYS A 49 -10.55 -5.12 -10.33
CA LYS A 49 -9.75 -4.19 -9.48
C LYS A 49 -8.51 -4.86 -8.84
N CYS A 50 -8.58 -6.15 -8.54
CA CYS A 50 -7.44 -6.93 -8.06
C CYS A 50 -6.36 -7.13 -9.14
N LEU A 51 -6.77 -7.49 -10.36
CA LEU A 51 -5.88 -7.72 -11.51
C LEU A 51 -5.29 -6.40 -12.05
N GLU A 52 -6.13 -5.37 -12.21
CA GLU A 52 -5.76 -3.97 -12.52
C GLU A 52 -4.69 -3.42 -11.56
N SER A 53 -4.62 -3.94 -10.32
CA SER A 53 -3.60 -3.51 -9.35
C SER A 53 -2.18 -3.99 -9.69
N LEU A 54 -2.05 -5.07 -10.46
CA LEU A 54 -0.79 -5.61 -10.97
C LEU A 54 -0.43 -5.00 -12.33
N GLU A 55 -1.42 -4.74 -13.17
CA GLU A 55 -1.25 -4.21 -14.53
C GLU A 55 -0.48 -2.88 -14.58
N PHE A 56 0.18 -2.64 -15.72
CA PHE A 56 0.88 -1.40 -16.04
C PHE A 56 0.95 -1.20 -17.56
N GLU A 57 1.12 0.06 -17.98
CA GLU A 57 1.16 0.45 -19.40
C GLU A 57 2.21 -0.36 -20.18
N ASP A 58 1.81 -0.79 -21.38
CA ASP A 58 2.69 -1.45 -22.35
C ASP A 58 3.30 -2.80 -21.90
N PHE A 59 2.62 -3.53 -21.00
CA PHE A 59 3.01 -4.85 -20.45
C PHE A 59 3.70 -5.81 -21.44
N TRP A 60 3.20 -5.91 -22.68
CA TRP A 60 3.72 -6.79 -23.75
C TRP A 60 4.50 -6.05 -24.87
N TYR A 61 5.00 -4.83 -24.64
CA TYR A 61 5.52 -3.97 -25.72
C TYR A 61 6.84 -4.46 -26.34
N LYS A 62 7.86 -4.79 -25.54
CA LYS A 62 9.16 -5.27 -26.09
C LYS A 62 8.96 -6.56 -26.89
N GLU A 63 8.19 -7.51 -26.36
CA GLU A 63 7.87 -8.79 -27.01
C GLU A 63 7.10 -8.63 -28.34
N ARG A 64 6.08 -7.76 -28.37
CA ARG A 64 5.32 -7.47 -29.61
C ARG A 64 6.15 -6.72 -30.66
N LYS A 65 7.19 -6.01 -30.25
CA LYS A 65 8.11 -5.29 -31.15
C LYS A 65 9.24 -6.16 -31.70
N LEU A 66 9.54 -7.30 -31.07
CA LEU A 66 10.49 -8.28 -31.60
C LEU A 66 9.89 -8.95 -32.85
N GLN A 67 10.64 -8.90 -33.96
CA GLN A 67 10.29 -9.64 -35.17
C GLN A 67 10.37 -11.15 -34.90
N THR A 68 9.48 -11.92 -35.54
CA THR A 68 9.57 -13.38 -35.56
C THR A 68 10.86 -13.82 -36.27
N PRO A 69 11.50 -14.93 -35.86
CA PRO A 69 12.66 -15.46 -36.55
C PRO A 69 12.36 -15.79 -38.02
N THR A 70 13.39 -15.76 -38.87
CA THR A 70 13.32 -16.31 -40.23
C THR A 70 13.15 -17.83 -40.15
N PRO A 71 12.30 -18.47 -40.96
CA PRO A 71 12.13 -19.92 -40.94
C PRO A 71 13.46 -20.69 -41.06
N GLY A 72 13.65 -21.73 -40.24
CA GLY A 72 14.90 -22.50 -40.18
C GLY A 72 16.06 -21.82 -39.44
N THR A 73 15.80 -20.72 -38.71
CA THR A 73 16.76 -20.14 -37.76
C THR A 73 16.35 -20.45 -36.31
N CYS A 74 17.28 -20.36 -35.36
CA CYS A 74 17.11 -20.64 -33.93
C CYS A 74 16.83 -22.11 -33.55
N GLU A 75 16.65 -23.03 -34.51
CA GLU A 75 16.28 -24.43 -34.24
C GLU A 75 17.38 -25.23 -33.53
N TRP A 76 18.66 -24.89 -33.78
CA TRP A 76 19.84 -25.50 -33.15
C TRP A 76 19.83 -25.47 -31.61
N LEU A 77 19.06 -24.57 -31.00
CA LEU A 77 18.90 -24.51 -29.54
C LEU A 77 18.38 -25.83 -28.97
N TYR A 78 17.45 -26.49 -29.67
CA TYR A 78 16.85 -27.76 -29.25
C TYR A 78 17.78 -28.97 -29.43
N GLU A 79 18.83 -28.82 -30.23
CA GLU A 79 19.87 -29.83 -30.44
C GLU A 79 21.07 -29.65 -29.49
N THR A 80 21.10 -28.54 -28.74
CA THR A 80 22.23 -28.18 -27.88
C THR A 80 22.24 -29.02 -26.59
N PRO A 81 23.36 -29.69 -26.22
CA PRO A 81 23.43 -30.55 -25.03
C PRO A 81 23.09 -29.85 -23.71
N GLU A 82 23.37 -28.55 -23.59
CA GLU A 82 23.03 -27.73 -22.42
C GLU A 82 21.53 -27.48 -22.31
N TYR A 83 20.83 -27.33 -23.44
CA TYR A 83 19.39 -27.10 -23.46
C TYR A 83 18.64 -28.40 -23.15
N LEU A 84 19.03 -29.52 -23.78
CA LEU A 84 18.45 -30.84 -23.53
C LEU A 84 18.57 -31.24 -22.05
N ARG A 85 19.76 -31.08 -21.45
CA ARG A 85 19.95 -31.32 -20.01
C ARG A 85 19.15 -30.37 -19.13
N TRP A 86 18.98 -29.11 -19.52
CA TRP A 86 18.14 -28.18 -18.76
C TRP A 86 16.65 -28.59 -18.75
N VAL A 87 16.14 -29.13 -19.87
CA VAL A 87 14.77 -29.67 -19.96
C VAL A 87 14.58 -30.87 -19.02
N GLU A 88 15.59 -31.73 -18.87
CA GLU A 88 15.55 -32.94 -18.01
C GLU A 88 15.87 -32.69 -16.52
N GLU A 89 16.88 -31.86 -16.22
CA GLU A 89 17.40 -31.66 -14.86
C GLU A 89 16.72 -30.50 -14.10
N HIS A 90 16.08 -29.59 -14.84
CA HIS A 90 15.48 -28.33 -14.38
C HIS A 90 16.54 -27.36 -13.78
N GLY A 91 16.11 -26.15 -13.42
CA GLY A 91 17.02 -25.12 -12.85
C GLY A 91 17.34 -24.00 -13.84
N LEU A 92 18.57 -23.50 -13.80
CA LEU A 92 18.92 -22.19 -14.38
C LEU A 92 19.81 -22.29 -15.63
N LEU A 93 19.19 -22.11 -16.80
CA LEU A 93 19.87 -21.95 -18.09
C LEU A 93 20.09 -20.46 -18.39
N LEU A 94 21.32 -20.11 -18.76
CA LEU A 94 21.71 -18.76 -19.15
C LEU A 94 22.27 -18.73 -20.57
N VAL A 95 21.63 -17.97 -21.46
CA VAL A 95 22.15 -17.67 -22.80
C VAL A 95 22.88 -16.33 -22.79
N ARG A 96 24.19 -16.36 -23.01
CA ARG A 96 25.06 -15.17 -23.09
C ARG A 96 25.36 -14.81 -24.54
N GLY A 97 25.64 -13.52 -24.76
CA GLY A 97 26.24 -13.08 -26.02
C GLY A 97 26.27 -11.56 -26.21
N ASN A 98 26.98 -11.13 -27.24
CA ASN A 98 27.24 -9.73 -27.59
C ASN A 98 25.96 -8.92 -27.87
N PRO A 99 25.98 -7.58 -27.70
CA PRO A 99 24.89 -6.71 -28.16
C PRO A 99 24.58 -6.94 -29.65
N GLY A 100 23.30 -7.13 -30.00
CA GLY A 100 22.89 -7.38 -31.39
C GLY A 100 23.10 -8.81 -31.92
N SER A 101 23.52 -9.77 -31.11
CA SER A 101 23.72 -11.18 -31.54
C SER A 101 22.44 -11.98 -31.83
N GLY A 102 21.27 -11.56 -31.32
CA GLY A 102 19.98 -12.23 -31.56
C GLY A 102 19.26 -12.80 -30.32
N LYS A 103 19.87 -12.72 -29.12
CA LYS A 103 19.34 -13.29 -27.86
C LYS A 103 17.82 -13.14 -27.63
N SER A 104 17.27 -11.94 -27.74
CA SER A 104 15.85 -11.69 -27.47
C SER A 104 14.93 -12.35 -28.50
N THR A 105 15.39 -12.50 -29.75
CA THR A 105 14.71 -13.27 -30.80
C THR A 105 14.77 -14.77 -30.51
N LEU A 106 15.92 -15.28 -30.05
CA LEU A 106 16.09 -16.68 -29.65
C LEU A 106 15.21 -17.05 -28.44
N LEU A 107 15.14 -16.20 -27.42
CA LEU A 107 14.23 -16.43 -26.27
C LEU A 107 12.77 -16.33 -26.70
N LYS A 108 12.41 -15.38 -27.58
CA LYS A 108 11.05 -15.31 -28.14
C LYS A 108 10.67 -16.58 -28.89
N PHE A 109 11.57 -17.12 -29.71
CA PHE A 109 11.38 -18.41 -30.39
C PHE A 109 11.16 -19.57 -29.40
N ALA A 110 11.95 -19.63 -28.32
CA ALA A 110 11.77 -20.64 -27.27
C ALA A 110 10.43 -20.50 -26.53
N VAL A 111 9.99 -19.27 -26.25
CA VAL A 111 8.66 -18.98 -25.67
C VAL A 111 7.53 -19.40 -26.60
N GLU A 112 7.61 -19.04 -27.89
CA GLU A 112 6.58 -19.37 -28.89
C GLU A 112 6.44 -20.88 -29.06
N ARG A 113 7.56 -21.61 -29.23
CA ARG A 113 7.57 -23.08 -29.30
C ARG A 113 7.08 -23.77 -28.03
N GLN A 114 7.39 -23.27 -26.83
CA GLN A 114 6.83 -23.84 -25.59
C GLN A 114 5.31 -23.63 -25.54
N LEU A 115 4.81 -22.44 -25.88
CA LEU A 115 3.36 -22.16 -25.89
C LEU A 115 2.61 -22.98 -26.95
N GLU A 116 3.25 -23.30 -28.08
CA GLU A 116 2.73 -24.24 -29.08
C GLU A 116 2.63 -25.67 -28.51
N ALA A 117 3.66 -26.15 -27.80
CA ALA A 117 3.65 -27.47 -27.16
C ALA A 117 2.59 -27.60 -26.04
N GLU A 118 2.44 -26.57 -25.20
CA GLU A 118 1.46 -26.56 -24.09
C GLU A 118 0.00 -26.42 -24.53
N ALA A 119 -0.26 -26.05 -25.79
CA ALA A 119 -1.63 -25.84 -26.27
C ALA A 119 -2.50 -27.12 -26.15
N GLU A 120 -1.88 -28.28 -26.34
CA GLU A 120 -2.49 -29.62 -26.36
C GLU A 120 -2.16 -30.49 -25.13
N ALA A 121 -1.28 -30.03 -24.24
CA ALA A 121 -0.85 -30.79 -23.05
C ALA A 121 -1.91 -30.83 -21.92
N ILE A 122 -1.97 -31.95 -21.20
CA ILE A 122 -2.81 -32.14 -20.00
C ILE A 122 -2.02 -33.00 -18.97
N PRO A 123 -1.70 -32.47 -17.77
CA PRO A 123 -1.91 -31.09 -17.31
C PRO A 123 -1.15 -30.08 -18.18
N ARG A 124 -1.56 -28.81 -18.15
CA ARG A 124 -0.85 -27.72 -18.83
C ARG A 124 0.25 -27.19 -17.95
N ASP A 125 1.45 -27.04 -18.48
CA ASP A 125 2.52 -26.33 -17.79
C ASP A 125 2.30 -24.82 -17.85
N LEU A 126 2.80 -24.12 -16.84
CA LEU A 126 2.67 -22.68 -16.67
C LEU A 126 3.85 -21.96 -17.29
N VAL A 127 3.61 -21.26 -18.40
CA VAL A 127 4.62 -20.47 -19.09
C VAL A 127 4.52 -19.00 -18.67
N LEU A 128 5.52 -18.55 -17.91
CA LEU A 128 5.64 -17.17 -17.44
C LEU A 128 6.81 -16.49 -18.18
N ARG A 129 6.64 -15.25 -18.64
CA ARG A 129 7.67 -14.54 -19.40
C ARG A 129 7.77 -13.06 -19.03
N PHE A 130 8.99 -12.51 -19.08
CA PHE A 130 9.23 -11.08 -18.91
C PHE A 130 10.40 -10.59 -19.77
N PHE A 131 10.23 -9.44 -20.42
CA PHE A 131 11.26 -8.83 -21.27
C PHE A 131 11.65 -7.47 -20.70
N PHE A 132 12.81 -7.39 -20.03
CA PHE A 132 13.32 -6.11 -19.52
C PHE A 132 13.56 -5.13 -20.69
N HIS A 133 13.28 -3.84 -20.48
CA HIS A 133 13.49 -2.81 -21.51
C HIS A 133 14.18 -1.57 -20.95
N SER A 134 15.45 -1.37 -21.29
CA SER A 134 16.28 -0.27 -20.76
C SER A 134 15.71 1.14 -21.02
N SER A 135 15.11 1.35 -22.20
CA SER A 135 14.43 2.60 -22.58
C SER A 135 12.94 2.65 -22.25
N GLY A 136 12.41 1.66 -21.52
CA GLY A 136 11.01 1.62 -21.07
C GLY A 136 10.74 2.49 -19.84
N ALA A 137 9.45 2.63 -19.49
CA ALA A 137 9.05 3.23 -18.21
C ALA A 137 9.61 2.41 -17.02
N ASN A 138 9.70 3.03 -15.83
CA ASN A 138 10.40 2.44 -14.67
C ASN A 138 10.02 0.99 -14.32
N LEU A 139 8.77 0.58 -14.53
CA LEU A 139 8.34 -0.80 -14.26
C LEU A 139 8.99 -1.83 -15.20
N HIS A 140 9.21 -1.48 -16.48
CA HIS A 140 9.88 -2.32 -17.49
C HIS A 140 11.37 -2.61 -17.21
N ARG A 141 11.96 -1.94 -16.21
CA ARG A 141 13.36 -2.10 -15.79
C ARG A 141 13.54 -2.45 -14.31
N SER A 142 12.46 -2.59 -13.55
CA SER A 142 12.48 -2.80 -12.09
C SER A 142 12.00 -4.19 -11.69
N MET A 143 12.42 -4.64 -10.51
CA MET A 143 11.88 -5.84 -9.86
C MET A 143 10.37 -5.72 -9.58
N GLU A 144 9.85 -4.51 -9.36
CA GLU A 144 8.42 -4.30 -9.13
C GLU A 144 7.59 -4.71 -10.36
N GLY A 145 7.99 -4.28 -11.56
CA GLY A 145 7.31 -4.65 -12.80
C GLY A 145 7.48 -6.13 -13.16
N PHE A 146 8.68 -6.68 -12.93
CA PHE A 146 8.94 -8.12 -13.07
C PHE A 146 8.01 -8.97 -12.22
N PHE A 147 7.91 -8.72 -10.90
CA PHE A 147 7.02 -9.51 -10.04
C PHE A 147 5.54 -9.26 -10.33
N ARG A 148 5.13 -8.02 -10.65
CA ARG A 148 3.76 -7.72 -11.10
C ARG A 148 3.38 -8.57 -12.32
N SER A 149 4.28 -8.66 -13.29
CA SER A 149 4.05 -9.39 -14.53
C SER A 149 4.00 -10.91 -14.34
N LEU A 150 4.90 -11.47 -13.52
CA LEU A 150 4.85 -12.90 -13.17
C LEU A 150 3.57 -13.25 -12.39
N LEU A 151 3.17 -12.43 -11.41
CA LEU A 151 1.92 -12.67 -10.67
C LEU A 151 0.69 -12.59 -11.56
N HIS A 152 0.61 -11.57 -12.43
CA HIS A 152 -0.52 -11.38 -13.34
C HIS A 152 -0.71 -12.60 -14.24
N GLN A 153 0.36 -13.08 -14.89
CA GLN A 153 0.34 -14.30 -15.69
C GLN A 153 -0.01 -15.55 -14.86
N LEU A 154 0.58 -15.71 -13.67
CA LEU A 154 0.35 -16.88 -12.81
C LEU A 154 -1.11 -16.98 -12.33
N VAL A 155 -1.75 -15.85 -11.97
CA VAL A 155 -3.15 -15.84 -11.50
C VAL A 155 -4.19 -15.84 -12.62
N GLU A 156 -3.77 -15.57 -13.86
CA GLU A 156 -4.62 -15.82 -15.05
C GLU A 156 -4.58 -17.28 -15.48
N GLN A 157 -3.42 -17.94 -15.39
CA GLN A 157 -3.24 -19.33 -15.82
C GLN A 157 -3.66 -20.37 -14.75
N ASP A 158 -3.42 -20.12 -13.45
CA ASP A 158 -3.79 -21.04 -12.37
C ASP A 158 -4.90 -20.50 -11.44
N SER A 159 -5.98 -21.29 -11.32
CA SER A 159 -7.11 -21.01 -10.44
C SER A 159 -6.82 -21.10 -8.93
N GLY A 160 -5.83 -21.90 -8.51
CA GLY A 160 -5.41 -22.03 -7.10
C GLY A 160 -4.65 -20.80 -6.63
N SER A 161 -3.69 -20.35 -7.43
CA SER A 161 -2.93 -19.12 -7.26
C SER A 161 -3.83 -17.89 -7.33
N LYS A 162 -4.81 -17.87 -8.25
CA LYS A 162 -5.85 -16.84 -8.33
C LYS A 162 -6.61 -16.63 -7.03
N LYS A 163 -7.11 -17.71 -6.42
CA LYS A 163 -7.81 -17.64 -5.14
C LYS A 163 -6.87 -17.15 -4.02
N SER A 164 -5.69 -17.74 -3.93
CA SER A 164 -4.69 -17.43 -2.90
C SER A 164 -4.25 -15.96 -2.96
N PHE A 165 -4.04 -15.41 -4.17
CA PHE A 165 -3.70 -14.01 -4.37
C PHE A 165 -4.87 -13.07 -4.05
N TYR A 166 -6.10 -13.43 -4.44
CA TYR A 166 -7.29 -12.64 -4.13
C TYR A 166 -7.50 -12.50 -2.61
N ASP A 167 -7.32 -13.59 -1.85
CA ASP A 167 -7.42 -13.59 -0.39
C ASP A 167 -6.33 -12.69 0.26
N LEU A 168 -5.09 -12.74 -0.25
CA LEU A 168 -3.99 -11.87 0.19
C LEU A 168 -4.27 -10.39 -0.09
N TYR A 169 -4.73 -10.07 -1.31
CA TYR A 169 -5.10 -8.72 -1.71
C TYR A 169 -6.28 -8.18 -0.87
N HIS A 170 -7.32 -8.99 -0.67
CA HIS A 170 -8.48 -8.60 0.15
C HIS A 170 -8.07 -8.37 1.62
N LYS A 171 -7.20 -9.22 2.19
CA LYS A 171 -6.64 -9.05 3.54
C LYS A 171 -5.85 -7.74 3.66
N ARG A 172 -5.07 -7.38 2.64
CA ARG A 172 -4.35 -6.10 2.58
C ARG A 172 -5.30 -4.91 2.53
N MET A 173 -6.29 -4.94 1.63
CA MET A 173 -7.26 -3.86 1.46
C MET A 173 -8.05 -3.59 2.75
N VAL A 174 -8.44 -4.63 3.49
CA VAL A 174 -9.11 -4.51 4.80
C VAL A 174 -8.23 -3.83 5.85
N GLY A 175 -6.91 -4.03 5.81
CA GLY A 175 -5.95 -3.41 6.73
C GLY A 175 -5.63 -1.93 6.47
N GLU A 176 -5.91 -1.40 5.27
CA GLU A 176 -5.61 0.01 4.96
C GLU A 176 -6.69 1.00 5.42
N THR A 177 -6.24 2.18 5.89
CA THR A 177 -7.13 3.22 6.40
C THR A 177 -7.98 3.85 5.29
N ALA A 178 -9.23 4.19 5.61
CA ALA A 178 -10.21 4.70 4.64
C ALA A 178 -9.70 5.92 3.83
N LYS A 179 -8.85 6.78 4.43
CA LYS A 179 -8.23 7.93 3.73
C LYS A 179 -7.28 7.52 2.60
N ARG A 180 -6.61 6.37 2.65
CA ARG A 180 -5.77 5.86 1.55
C ARG A 180 -6.58 5.20 0.45
N ARG A 181 -7.63 4.46 0.82
CA ARG A 181 -8.57 3.85 -0.15
C ARG A 181 -9.20 4.89 -1.08
N MET A 182 -9.47 6.10 -0.58
CA MET A 182 -10.05 7.19 -1.35
C MET A 182 -9.05 8.08 -2.11
N SER A 183 -7.74 7.99 -1.85
CA SER A 183 -6.75 8.87 -2.50
C SER A 183 -6.13 8.31 -3.79
N GLY A 184 -6.44 7.06 -4.16
CA GLY A 184 -5.84 6.39 -5.32
C GLY A 184 -4.36 6.02 -5.13
N ASP A 185 -3.82 6.12 -3.90
CA ASP A 185 -2.41 5.87 -3.60
C ASP A 185 -2.06 4.38 -3.38
N PHE A 186 -2.96 3.43 -3.71
CA PHE A 186 -2.68 1.99 -3.58
C PHE A 186 -1.47 1.61 -4.45
N ARG A 187 -0.41 1.08 -3.82
CA ARG A 187 0.80 0.64 -4.50
C ARG A 187 1.38 -0.59 -3.83
N TRP A 188 1.76 -1.56 -4.65
CA TRP A 188 2.54 -2.70 -4.22
C TRP A 188 3.99 -2.29 -3.90
N HIS A 189 4.64 -3.04 -3.00
CA HIS A 189 6.08 -2.93 -2.76
C HIS A 189 6.79 -4.17 -3.31
N ALA A 190 7.94 -3.96 -3.99
CA ALA A 190 8.67 -5.05 -4.64
C ALA A 190 9.04 -6.21 -3.69
N ALA A 191 9.41 -5.92 -2.43
CA ALA A 191 9.73 -6.95 -1.44
C ALA A 191 8.51 -7.81 -1.03
N GLU A 192 7.31 -7.26 -1.11
CA GLU A 192 6.06 -7.96 -0.78
C GLU A 192 5.55 -8.77 -1.97
N LEU A 193 5.54 -8.17 -3.17
CA LEU A 193 5.29 -8.89 -4.42
C LEU A 193 6.24 -10.08 -4.56
N ARG A 194 7.53 -9.87 -4.23
CA ARG A 194 8.53 -10.94 -4.18
C ARG A 194 8.10 -12.08 -3.28
N ALA A 195 7.70 -11.80 -2.03
CA ALA A 195 7.28 -12.83 -1.09
C ALA A 195 6.04 -13.59 -1.58
N ILE A 196 5.10 -12.90 -2.25
CA ILE A 196 3.93 -13.53 -2.88
C ILE A 196 4.37 -14.44 -4.05
N VAL A 197 5.27 -13.99 -4.94
CA VAL A 197 5.81 -14.84 -6.01
C VAL A 197 6.58 -16.03 -5.45
N GLU A 198 7.49 -15.81 -4.49
CA GLU A 198 8.23 -16.89 -3.81
C GLU A 198 7.23 -17.92 -3.22
N THR A 199 6.12 -17.47 -2.61
CA THR A 199 5.12 -18.37 -2.02
C THR A 199 4.26 -19.12 -3.06
N LEU A 200 3.84 -18.46 -4.13
CA LEU A 200 2.94 -19.06 -5.12
C LEU A 200 3.67 -19.95 -6.14
N VAL A 201 4.88 -19.57 -6.57
CA VAL A 201 5.69 -20.37 -7.51
C VAL A 201 6.29 -21.62 -6.84
N LEU A 202 6.55 -21.57 -5.52
CA LEU A 202 7.03 -22.71 -4.73
C LEU A 202 5.87 -23.47 -4.04
N ASN A 203 4.66 -23.38 -4.58
CA ASN A 203 3.48 -24.04 -4.02
C ASN A 203 3.30 -25.42 -4.65
N ASP A 204 3.54 -26.48 -3.85
CA ASP A 204 3.42 -27.90 -4.24
C ASP A 204 2.02 -28.34 -4.72
N LYS A 205 1.04 -27.42 -4.80
CA LYS A 205 -0.33 -27.65 -5.25
C LYS A 205 -0.59 -27.25 -6.71
N ILE A 206 0.40 -26.70 -7.40
CA ILE A 206 0.31 -26.42 -8.83
C ILE A 206 0.45 -27.76 -9.59
N ALA A 207 -0.47 -28.02 -10.53
CA ALA A 207 -0.64 -29.34 -11.14
C ALA A 207 0.23 -29.60 -12.39
N GLY A 208 0.87 -28.58 -12.94
CA GLY A 208 1.82 -28.65 -14.05
C GLY A 208 3.15 -28.00 -13.67
N GLU A 209 4.17 -28.15 -14.50
CA GLU A 209 5.48 -27.54 -14.26
C GLU A 209 5.44 -26.03 -14.52
N ILE A 210 6.44 -25.30 -14.00
CA ILE A 210 6.54 -23.83 -14.18
C ILE A 210 7.79 -23.51 -14.98
N THR A 211 7.62 -22.91 -16.15
CA THR A 211 8.73 -22.42 -16.97
C THR A 211 8.74 -20.89 -17.00
N ILE A 212 9.87 -20.28 -16.61
CA ILE A 212 10.04 -18.84 -16.48
C ILE A 212 11.11 -18.35 -17.47
N PHE A 213 10.70 -17.57 -18.45
CA PHE A 213 11.58 -16.93 -19.44
C PHE A 213 11.85 -15.45 -19.08
N VAL A 214 13.12 -15.03 -19.06
CA VAL A 214 13.50 -13.65 -18.74
C VAL A 214 14.52 -13.11 -19.74
N ASP A 215 14.11 -12.18 -20.59
CA ASP A 215 15.00 -11.52 -21.55
C ASP A 215 15.71 -10.31 -20.93
N ALA A 216 17.01 -10.20 -21.24
CA ALA A 216 17.88 -9.07 -20.96
C ALA A 216 17.91 -8.69 -19.47
N ILE A 217 18.27 -9.64 -18.60
CA ILE A 217 18.45 -9.36 -17.16
C ILE A 217 19.49 -8.25 -16.90
N ASP A 218 20.37 -7.98 -17.85
CA ASP A 218 21.31 -6.85 -17.84
C ASP A 218 20.67 -5.46 -18.09
N GLU A 219 19.40 -5.39 -18.50
CA GLU A 219 18.61 -4.15 -18.61
C GLU A 219 17.82 -3.84 -17.32
N CYS A 220 17.95 -4.67 -16.26
CA CYS A 220 17.40 -4.40 -14.94
C CYS A 220 18.21 -3.33 -14.18
N LEU A 221 17.53 -2.45 -13.43
CA LEU A 221 18.13 -1.38 -12.62
C LEU A 221 19.28 -1.91 -11.74
N ASP A 222 20.46 -1.29 -11.86
CA ASP A 222 21.72 -1.76 -11.25
C ASP A 222 21.63 -1.99 -9.73
N GLN A 223 20.88 -1.15 -9.02
CA GLN A 223 20.64 -1.24 -7.57
C GLN A 223 19.73 -2.41 -7.16
N GLU A 224 18.91 -2.91 -8.08
CA GLU A 224 17.94 -3.99 -7.87
C GLU A 224 18.46 -5.33 -8.44
N ARG A 225 19.29 -5.29 -9.48
CA ARG A 225 19.84 -6.45 -10.22
C ARG A 225 20.39 -7.55 -9.30
N ALA A 226 21.19 -7.20 -8.30
CA ALA A 226 21.75 -8.15 -7.32
C ALA A 226 20.65 -8.87 -6.49
N GLN A 227 19.56 -8.17 -6.16
CA GLN A 227 18.44 -8.74 -5.41
C GLN A 227 17.57 -9.63 -6.30
N LEU A 228 17.45 -9.31 -7.59
CA LEU A 228 16.78 -10.14 -8.60
C LEU A 228 17.50 -11.47 -8.82
N ILE A 229 18.84 -11.42 -9.00
CA ILE A 229 19.68 -12.63 -9.12
C ILE A 229 19.55 -13.49 -7.85
N SER A 230 19.56 -12.87 -6.67
CA SER A 230 19.34 -13.55 -5.38
C SER A 230 17.95 -14.20 -5.28
N PHE A 231 16.92 -13.61 -5.89
CA PHE A 231 15.58 -14.20 -5.98
C PHE A 231 15.51 -15.39 -6.93
N ILE A 232 16.07 -15.26 -8.14
CA ILE A 232 16.11 -16.36 -9.12
C ILE A 232 16.86 -17.57 -8.52
N ARG A 233 17.95 -17.34 -7.78
CA ARG A 233 18.68 -18.37 -7.04
C ARG A 233 17.89 -19.03 -5.91
N ARG A 234 16.91 -18.35 -5.29
CA ARG A 234 16.04 -18.95 -4.26
C ARG A 234 14.94 -19.82 -4.88
N LEU A 235 14.37 -19.43 -6.02
CA LEU A 235 13.38 -20.27 -6.72
C LEU A 235 13.94 -21.67 -7.09
N ARG A 236 15.24 -21.78 -7.33
CA ARG A 236 15.96 -23.06 -7.54
C ARG A 236 16.00 -23.99 -6.31
N GLY A 237 15.78 -23.48 -5.09
CA GLY A 237 16.38 -24.05 -3.88
C GLY A 237 15.45 -24.45 -2.72
N VAL A 238 14.14 -24.60 -2.92
CA VAL A 238 13.19 -24.88 -1.81
C VAL A 238 12.42 -26.21 -1.94
N GLY A 239 12.33 -26.80 -3.14
CA GLY A 239 11.68 -28.11 -3.35
C GLY A 239 12.56 -29.31 -2.98
N THR A 240 12.03 -30.22 -2.16
CA THR A 240 12.63 -31.53 -1.82
C THR A 240 12.56 -32.53 -2.98
N GLU A 241 11.58 -32.39 -3.86
CA GLU A 241 11.37 -33.24 -5.05
C GLU A 241 11.69 -32.48 -6.34
N ARG A 242 12.01 -33.21 -7.43
CA ARG A 242 12.43 -32.61 -8.71
C ARG A 242 11.29 -31.90 -9.45
N SER A 243 10.07 -32.44 -9.38
CA SER A 243 8.86 -31.92 -10.04
C SER A 243 8.50 -30.49 -9.65
N ASN A 244 8.84 -30.07 -8.43
CA ASN A 244 8.39 -28.79 -7.87
C ASN A 244 9.42 -27.67 -8.08
N ARG A 245 10.33 -27.83 -9.05
CA ARG A 245 11.38 -26.84 -9.36
C ARG A 245 11.08 -26.16 -10.69
N PRO A 246 10.98 -24.81 -10.72
CA PRO A 246 10.74 -24.10 -11.97
C PRO A 246 11.94 -24.20 -12.91
N LYS A 247 11.66 -24.40 -14.20
CA LYS A 247 12.61 -24.27 -15.31
C LYS A 247 12.82 -22.78 -15.58
N ILE A 248 14.04 -22.26 -15.42
CA ILE A 248 14.32 -20.82 -15.60
C ILE A 248 15.31 -20.60 -16.74
N PHE A 249 14.88 -19.86 -17.76
CA PHE A 249 15.67 -19.48 -18.93
C PHE A 249 15.95 -17.97 -18.88
N LEU A 250 17.24 -17.58 -18.85
CA LEU A 250 17.68 -16.18 -18.86
C LEU A 250 18.47 -15.83 -20.13
N THR A 251 18.37 -14.60 -20.62
CA THR A 251 19.36 -14.02 -21.55
C THR A 251 20.13 -12.87 -20.91
N CYS A 252 21.43 -12.74 -21.23
CA CYS A 252 22.22 -11.56 -20.85
C CYS A 252 23.36 -11.20 -21.81
N ARG A 253 23.91 -9.98 -21.69
CA ARG A 253 25.20 -9.59 -22.30
C ARG A 253 26.41 -10.28 -21.65
N LEU A 254 27.53 -10.30 -22.36
CA LEU A 254 28.83 -10.69 -21.81
C LEU A 254 29.36 -9.60 -20.85
N TYR A 255 29.18 -9.80 -19.54
CA TYR A 255 29.81 -8.98 -18.48
C TYR A 255 30.83 -9.81 -17.68
N PRO A 256 31.88 -9.16 -17.11
CA PRO A 256 32.87 -9.80 -16.25
C PRO A 256 32.32 -9.95 -14.83
N ASP A 257 31.41 -10.91 -14.65
CA ASP A 257 30.92 -11.30 -13.33
C ASP A 257 30.99 -12.83 -13.19
N GLU A 258 32.20 -13.32 -12.88
CA GLU A 258 32.51 -14.73 -12.65
C GLU A 258 31.78 -15.29 -11.40
N SER A 259 31.11 -14.44 -10.62
CA SER A 259 30.27 -14.83 -9.49
C SER A 259 28.93 -15.51 -9.88
N PHE A 260 28.62 -15.60 -11.17
CA PHE A 260 27.45 -16.30 -11.71
C PHE A 260 27.69 -17.82 -11.86
N MET A 261 27.64 -18.54 -10.74
CA MET A 261 27.41 -20.00 -10.75
C MET A 261 26.01 -20.29 -11.33
N MET A 262 25.95 -20.82 -12.55
CA MET A 262 24.74 -21.26 -13.28
C MET A 262 24.76 -22.78 -13.45
N ASP A 263 23.61 -23.39 -13.72
CA ASP A 263 23.52 -24.83 -13.99
C ASP A 263 23.92 -25.14 -15.44
N PHE A 264 23.40 -24.34 -16.40
CA PHE A 264 23.66 -24.48 -17.83
C PHE A 264 23.98 -23.13 -18.46
N ASN A 265 24.87 -23.09 -19.46
CA ASN A 265 25.36 -21.84 -20.06
C ASN A 265 25.64 -22.03 -21.56
N ILE A 266 24.95 -21.26 -22.40
CA ILE A 266 25.10 -21.28 -23.86
C ILE A 266 25.65 -19.92 -24.31
N ARG A 267 26.68 -19.93 -25.17
CA ARG A 267 27.14 -18.74 -25.90
C ARG A 267 26.53 -18.71 -27.29
N LEU A 268 25.79 -17.64 -27.58
CA LEU A 268 25.00 -17.55 -28.80
C LEU A 268 25.89 -17.40 -30.06
N GLU A 269 27.01 -16.68 -29.95
CA GLU A 269 27.93 -16.42 -31.08
C GLU A 269 28.76 -17.63 -31.50
N GLU A 270 28.84 -18.65 -30.64
CA GLU A 270 29.51 -19.92 -30.95
C GLU A 270 28.60 -20.85 -31.76
N ASN A 271 27.30 -20.53 -31.88
CA ASN A 271 26.27 -21.41 -32.46
C ASN A 271 25.37 -20.73 -33.53
N ASN A 272 25.33 -19.39 -33.61
CA ASN A 272 24.42 -18.66 -34.51
C ASN A 272 24.94 -18.41 -35.94
N GLN A 273 26.11 -18.94 -36.32
CA GLN A 273 26.72 -18.64 -37.62
C GLN A 273 25.87 -19.19 -38.79
N ASP A 274 25.32 -20.39 -38.64
CA ASP A 274 24.42 -21.00 -39.63
C ASP A 274 23.10 -20.22 -39.78
N ASP A 275 22.57 -19.69 -38.68
CA ASP A 275 21.37 -18.84 -38.70
C ASP A 275 21.64 -17.53 -39.47
N ILE A 276 22.82 -16.94 -39.29
CA ILE A 276 23.24 -15.74 -40.03
C ILE A 276 23.37 -16.06 -41.52
N GLN A 277 23.97 -17.21 -41.87
CA GLN A 277 24.08 -17.63 -43.26
C GLN A 277 22.69 -17.84 -43.89
N ARG A 278 21.79 -18.61 -43.26
CA ARG A 278 20.42 -18.83 -43.75
C ARG A 278 19.66 -17.51 -43.93
N TYR A 279 19.79 -16.58 -42.98
CA TYR A 279 19.20 -15.24 -43.06
C TYR A 279 19.75 -14.43 -44.25
N VAL A 280 21.07 -14.42 -44.46
CA VAL A 280 21.70 -13.72 -45.60
C VAL A 280 21.29 -14.38 -46.92
N GLU A 281 21.18 -15.70 -46.96
CA GLU A 281 20.72 -16.45 -48.13
C GLU A 281 19.27 -16.11 -48.50
N SER A 282 18.35 -16.08 -47.52
CA SER A 282 16.93 -15.82 -47.74
C SER A 282 16.59 -14.35 -47.99
N GLU A 283 17.18 -13.42 -47.25
CA GLU A 283 16.79 -12.00 -47.30
C GLU A 283 17.56 -11.18 -48.34
N LEU A 284 18.77 -11.60 -48.74
CA LEU A 284 19.54 -10.91 -49.77
C LEU A 284 19.18 -11.46 -51.17
N LEU A 285 17.99 -11.08 -51.63
CA LEU A 285 17.51 -11.34 -52.99
C LEU A 285 17.88 -10.14 -53.89
N ILE A 286 18.98 -10.26 -54.62
CA ILE A 286 19.44 -9.29 -55.64
C ILE A 286 19.33 -9.96 -57.01
N THR A 287 18.72 -9.27 -57.97
CA THR A 287 18.47 -9.78 -59.32
C THR A 287 19.32 -9.04 -60.36
N GLY A 288 19.95 -9.77 -61.29
CA GLY A 288 20.66 -9.19 -62.43
C GLY A 288 22.18 -9.05 -62.30
N GLU A 289 22.76 -9.52 -61.19
CA GLU A 289 24.21 -9.66 -60.98
C GLU A 289 24.65 -11.11 -61.25
N ASP A 290 25.96 -11.36 -61.41
CA ASP A 290 26.48 -12.73 -61.58
C ASP A 290 26.23 -13.58 -60.32
N MET A 291 25.78 -14.82 -60.50
CA MET A 291 25.57 -15.78 -59.42
C MET A 291 26.86 -16.07 -58.64
N SER A 292 28.02 -16.08 -59.30
CA SER A 292 29.32 -16.27 -58.64
C SER A 292 29.63 -15.10 -57.70
N ASP A 293 29.54 -13.86 -58.18
CA ASP A 293 29.79 -12.66 -57.40
C ASP A 293 28.79 -12.52 -56.24
N LEU A 294 27.52 -12.89 -56.45
CA LEU A 294 26.49 -12.88 -55.41
C LEU A 294 26.77 -13.94 -54.32
N ILE A 295 27.24 -15.13 -54.68
CA ILE A 295 27.63 -16.18 -53.72
C ILE A 295 28.87 -15.75 -52.93
N GLU A 296 29.91 -15.22 -53.60
CA GLU A 296 31.11 -14.70 -52.93
C GLU A 296 30.76 -13.55 -51.98
N PHE A 297 29.87 -12.64 -52.39
CA PHE A 297 29.37 -11.56 -51.56
C PHE A 297 28.58 -12.08 -50.35
N LYS A 298 27.65 -13.05 -50.52
CA LYS A 298 26.89 -13.66 -49.42
C LYS A 298 27.80 -14.36 -48.41
N ASN A 299 28.78 -15.13 -48.87
CA ASN A 299 29.75 -15.82 -48.03
C ASN A 299 30.64 -14.83 -47.27
N SER A 300 31.17 -13.82 -47.97
CA SER A 300 31.98 -12.76 -47.38
C SER A 300 31.17 -11.98 -46.33
N LEU A 301 29.93 -11.63 -46.62
CA LEU A 301 29.05 -10.92 -45.71
C LEU A 301 28.76 -11.74 -44.45
N SER A 302 28.43 -13.02 -44.61
CA SER A 302 28.15 -13.94 -43.49
C SER A 302 29.38 -14.10 -42.59
N LEU A 303 30.57 -14.25 -43.16
CA LEU A 303 31.84 -14.36 -42.42
C LEU A 303 32.25 -13.03 -41.73
N GLN A 304 31.96 -11.88 -42.36
CA GLN A 304 32.27 -10.55 -41.80
C GLN A 304 31.47 -10.23 -40.52
N THR A 305 30.33 -10.89 -40.28
CA THR A 305 29.42 -10.58 -39.17
C THR A 305 29.94 -10.97 -37.79
N GLY A 306 30.79 -11.99 -37.68
CA GLY A 306 31.36 -12.47 -36.42
C GLY A 306 30.32 -12.75 -35.32
N GLY A 307 29.20 -13.37 -35.66
CA GLY A 307 28.11 -13.68 -34.72
C GLY A 307 27.16 -12.50 -34.39
N LEU A 308 27.34 -11.33 -35.03
CA LEU A 308 26.47 -10.15 -34.82
C LEU A 308 25.32 -10.09 -35.83
N PHE A 309 24.23 -10.79 -35.54
CA PHE A 309 23.03 -10.87 -36.39
C PHE A 309 22.44 -9.50 -36.77
N LEU A 310 22.47 -8.51 -35.87
CA LEU A 310 22.03 -7.14 -36.16
C LEU A 310 22.88 -6.46 -37.25
N TRP A 311 24.18 -6.74 -37.28
CA TRP A 311 25.07 -6.25 -38.34
C TRP A 311 24.73 -6.91 -39.68
N ALA A 312 24.46 -8.23 -39.68
CA ALA A 312 23.98 -8.95 -40.86
C ALA A 312 22.74 -8.28 -41.46
N ARG A 313 21.71 -8.04 -40.63
CA ARG A 313 20.46 -7.38 -41.04
C ARG A 313 20.69 -5.96 -41.60
N LEU A 314 21.47 -5.13 -40.90
CA LEU A 314 21.74 -3.76 -41.34
C LEU A 314 22.53 -3.73 -42.66
N ALA A 315 23.50 -4.63 -42.82
CA ALA A 315 24.30 -4.74 -44.03
C ALA A 315 23.49 -5.30 -45.21
N VAL A 316 22.64 -6.33 -45.01
CA VAL A 316 21.68 -6.81 -46.02
C VAL A 316 20.73 -5.70 -46.46
N ASN A 317 20.15 -4.94 -45.53
CA ASN A 317 19.26 -3.82 -45.85
C ASN A 317 19.99 -2.72 -46.63
N ARG A 318 21.22 -2.37 -46.24
CA ARG A 318 22.03 -1.38 -46.96
C ARG A 318 22.42 -1.87 -48.35
N ALA A 319 22.77 -3.14 -48.49
CA ALA A 319 23.08 -3.76 -49.78
C ALA A 319 21.86 -3.77 -50.72
N ARG A 320 20.67 -4.17 -50.25
CA ARG A 320 19.41 -4.09 -51.01
C ARG A 320 19.10 -2.65 -51.43
N MET A 321 19.25 -1.69 -50.52
CA MET A 321 19.00 -0.27 -50.80
C MET A 321 19.97 0.29 -51.86
N MET A 322 21.27 0.00 -51.75
CA MET A 322 22.27 0.46 -52.72
C MET A 322 22.18 -0.27 -54.07
N SER A 323 21.83 -1.56 -54.07
CA SER A 323 21.54 -2.32 -55.29
C SER A 323 20.31 -1.76 -56.01
N GLY A 324 19.24 -1.41 -55.26
CA GLY A 324 18.08 -0.68 -55.80
C GLY A 324 18.39 0.74 -56.30
N GLN A 325 19.52 1.32 -55.91
CA GLN A 325 20.07 2.58 -56.45
C GLN A 325 21.01 2.36 -57.65
N GLY A 326 21.22 1.12 -58.10
CA GLY A 326 22.04 0.77 -59.26
C GLY A 326 23.54 0.64 -58.99
N PHE A 327 23.98 0.57 -57.72
CA PHE A 327 25.38 0.30 -57.39
C PHE A 327 25.72 -1.18 -57.52
N SER A 328 26.88 -1.52 -58.09
CA SER A 328 27.33 -2.91 -58.24
C SER A 328 27.77 -3.53 -56.92
N LEU A 329 27.64 -4.86 -56.79
CA LEU A 329 28.03 -5.64 -55.61
C LEU A 329 29.45 -5.31 -55.11
N LYS A 330 30.41 -5.10 -56.03
CA LYS A 330 31.80 -4.77 -55.70
C LYS A 330 31.95 -3.40 -55.01
N TYR A 331 31.18 -2.39 -55.43
CA TYR A 331 31.17 -1.08 -54.78
C TYR A 331 30.43 -1.12 -53.44
N ILE A 332 29.31 -1.85 -53.38
CA ILE A 332 28.57 -2.09 -52.14
C ILE A 332 29.46 -2.77 -51.08
N GLY A 333 30.22 -3.80 -51.48
CA GLY A 333 31.19 -4.46 -50.61
C GLY A 333 32.25 -3.50 -50.06
N LEU A 334 32.84 -2.65 -50.90
CA LEU A 334 33.80 -1.64 -50.45
C LEU A 334 33.22 -0.69 -49.40
N GLN A 335 31.95 -0.27 -49.54
CA GLN A 335 31.31 0.64 -48.57
C GLN A 335 30.91 -0.07 -47.27
N ILE A 336 30.42 -1.31 -47.33
CA ILE A 336 29.99 -2.08 -46.15
C ILE A 336 31.20 -2.57 -45.34
N PHE A 337 32.22 -3.12 -46.00
CA PHE A 337 33.39 -3.71 -45.34
C PHE A 337 34.41 -2.68 -44.81
N GLN A 338 34.24 -1.39 -45.13
CA GLN A 338 34.99 -0.27 -44.52
C GLN A 338 34.41 0.20 -43.17
N CYS A 339 33.22 -0.26 -42.78
CA CYS A 339 32.59 0.16 -41.52
C CYS A 339 33.28 -0.53 -40.31
N PRO A 340 33.66 0.21 -39.24
CA PRO A 340 34.32 -0.38 -38.07
C PRO A 340 33.47 -1.49 -37.41
N ARG A 341 34.07 -2.65 -37.17
CA ARG A 341 33.37 -3.83 -36.62
C ARG A 341 33.03 -3.70 -35.13
N LYS A 342 33.83 -2.94 -34.37
CA LYS A 342 33.59 -2.72 -32.94
C LYS A 342 32.83 -1.41 -32.72
N LEU A 343 31.74 -1.47 -31.96
CA LEU A 343 30.93 -0.30 -31.61
C LEU A 343 31.78 0.83 -31.00
N ASN A 344 32.77 0.50 -30.16
CA ASN A 344 33.69 1.48 -29.56
C ASN A 344 34.51 2.26 -30.59
N GLU A 345 34.90 1.64 -31.71
CA GLU A 345 35.65 2.31 -32.79
C GLU A 345 34.73 3.27 -33.56
N LEU A 346 33.49 2.85 -33.84
CA LEU A 346 32.45 3.71 -34.43
C LEU A 346 32.13 4.92 -33.53
N TYR A 347 32.00 4.71 -32.21
CA TYR A 347 31.72 5.79 -31.26
C TYR A 347 32.91 6.76 -31.11
N ASN A 348 34.15 6.28 -31.21
CA ASN A 348 35.34 7.13 -31.31
C ASN A 348 35.26 8.07 -32.53
N VAL A 349 34.92 7.55 -33.71
CA VAL A 349 34.77 8.36 -34.94
C VAL A 349 33.66 9.42 -34.80
N LEU A 350 32.56 9.10 -34.10
CA LEU A 350 31.50 10.07 -33.83
C LEU A 350 31.94 11.18 -32.84
N LEU A 351 32.69 10.84 -31.79
CA LEU A 351 33.26 11.82 -30.85
C LEU A 351 34.39 12.66 -31.47
N GLN A 352 35.15 12.13 -32.42
CA GLN A 352 36.13 12.91 -33.21
C GLN A 352 35.45 14.07 -33.95
N GLY A 353 34.20 13.90 -34.41
CA GLY A 353 33.42 14.92 -35.09
C GLY A 353 32.94 16.10 -34.22
N ILE A 354 33.28 16.14 -32.92
CA ILE A 354 33.05 17.28 -32.02
C ILE A 354 34.22 18.26 -32.15
N LYS A 355 33.91 19.56 -32.34
CA LYS A 355 34.90 20.65 -32.41
C LYS A 355 35.46 20.97 -31.02
N ASP A 356 36.72 21.39 -30.94
CA ASP A 356 37.37 21.69 -29.65
C ASP A 356 36.67 22.81 -28.86
N GLU A 357 36.15 23.83 -29.55
CA GLU A 357 35.35 24.93 -28.96
C GLU A 357 34.07 24.44 -28.25
N GLU A 358 33.49 23.32 -28.70
CA GLU A 358 32.22 22.77 -28.20
C GLU A 358 32.42 21.64 -27.17
N LEU A 359 33.68 21.26 -26.94
CA LEU A 359 34.07 20.02 -26.28
C LEU A 359 33.69 19.99 -24.79
N LEU A 360 33.78 21.13 -24.10
CA LEU A 360 33.38 21.24 -22.70
C LEU A 360 31.86 21.16 -22.53
N GLU A 361 31.09 21.83 -23.41
CA GLU A 361 29.62 21.80 -23.41
C GLU A 361 29.10 20.39 -23.74
N ALA A 362 29.70 19.72 -24.74
CA ALA A 362 29.45 18.31 -25.01
C ALA A 362 29.79 17.44 -23.79
N GLY A 363 30.95 17.65 -23.15
CA GLY A 363 31.33 16.95 -21.92
C GLY A 363 30.30 17.09 -20.79
N ARG A 364 29.73 18.29 -20.58
CA ARG A 364 28.63 18.51 -19.62
C ARG A 364 27.36 17.78 -20.02
N LEU A 365 26.99 17.82 -21.30
CA LEU A 365 25.84 17.09 -21.82
C LEU A 365 25.98 15.57 -21.56
N PHE A 366 27.15 14.99 -21.85
CA PHE A 366 27.45 13.59 -21.54
C PHE A 366 27.43 13.31 -20.02
N GLN A 367 27.94 14.22 -19.17
CA GLN A 367 27.85 14.09 -17.71
C GLN A 367 26.39 14.06 -17.22
N TRP A 368 25.55 15.00 -17.66
CA TRP A 368 24.14 15.05 -17.24
C TRP A 368 23.31 13.87 -17.76
N VAL A 369 23.51 13.46 -19.02
CA VAL A 369 22.81 12.31 -19.59
C VAL A 369 23.26 10.99 -18.96
N ARG A 370 24.53 10.86 -18.54
CA ARG A 370 25.06 9.63 -17.94
C ARG A 370 24.84 9.51 -16.44
N PHE A 371 25.19 10.54 -15.66
CA PHE A 371 25.31 10.42 -14.20
C PHE A 371 24.04 10.83 -13.46
N ALA A 372 23.05 11.45 -14.11
CA ALA A 372 21.79 11.78 -13.45
C ALA A 372 21.06 10.53 -12.93
N CYS A 373 20.52 10.58 -11.71
CA CYS A 373 19.77 9.49 -11.06
C CYS A 373 18.51 9.05 -11.83
N ARG A 374 18.04 9.88 -12.77
CA ARG A 374 17.04 9.53 -13.78
C ARG A 374 17.30 10.34 -15.05
N PRO A 375 16.82 9.88 -16.23
CA PRO A 375 16.75 10.73 -17.42
C PRO A 375 16.04 12.05 -17.12
N LEU A 376 16.55 13.12 -17.71
CA LEU A 376 15.98 14.46 -17.61
C LEU A 376 15.08 14.74 -18.82
N HIS A 377 14.00 15.48 -18.57
CA HIS A 377 13.22 16.07 -19.64
C HIS A 377 14.01 17.21 -20.30
N LEU A 378 13.68 17.53 -21.55
CA LEU A 378 14.30 18.62 -22.31
C LEU A 378 14.33 19.95 -21.53
N GLU A 379 13.24 20.30 -20.84
CA GLU A 379 13.12 21.51 -20.02
C GLU A 379 14.05 21.48 -18.80
N GLU A 380 14.19 20.33 -18.13
CA GLU A 380 15.06 20.16 -16.97
C GLU A 380 16.53 20.25 -17.38
N LEU A 381 16.89 19.57 -18.46
CA LEU A 381 18.26 19.56 -19.00
C LEU A 381 18.67 20.94 -19.54
N LYS A 382 17.73 21.69 -20.14
CA LYS A 382 17.92 23.08 -20.57
C LYS A 382 18.38 23.95 -19.40
N ILE A 383 17.62 23.96 -18.30
CA ILE A 383 17.96 24.72 -17.10
C ILE A 383 19.29 24.23 -16.49
N ALA A 384 19.48 22.91 -16.40
CA ALA A 384 20.69 22.32 -15.84
C ALA A 384 21.95 22.73 -16.61
N MET A 385 21.92 22.66 -17.95
CA MET A 385 23.06 23.07 -18.79
C MET A 385 23.31 24.58 -18.75
N THR A 386 22.26 25.43 -18.76
CA THR A 386 22.47 26.89 -18.66
C THR A 386 23.11 27.28 -17.32
N LEU A 387 22.68 26.68 -16.19
CA LEU A 387 23.26 26.97 -14.88
C LEU A 387 24.70 26.46 -14.71
N ASP A 388 25.05 25.34 -15.34
CA ASP A 388 26.39 24.74 -15.30
C ASP A 388 27.42 25.50 -16.18
N LEU A 389 26.94 26.30 -17.14
CA LEU A 389 27.76 27.12 -18.05
C LEU A 389 27.87 28.60 -17.60
N ASP A 390 26.77 29.23 -17.16
CA ASP A 390 26.73 30.68 -16.86
C ASP A 390 27.41 31.08 -15.54
N GLY A 391 27.85 30.12 -14.71
CA GLY A 391 28.82 30.37 -13.62
C GLY A 391 28.41 31.33 -12.49
N THR A 392 27.12 31.70 -12.41
CA THR A 392 26.48 32.76 -11.58
C THR A 392 26.60 34.19 -12.12
N SER A 393 25.47 34.73 -12.60
CA SER A 393 25.22 36.19 -12.73
C SER A 393 23.75 36.55 -13.00
N ARG A 394 23.00 35.72 -13.74
CA ARG A 394 21.55 35.94 -14.02
C ARG A 394 20.65 35.37 -12.93
N SER A 395 19.53 36.04 -12.69
CA SER A 395 18.47 35.54 -11.82
C SER A 395 17.70 34.40 -12.50
N ILE A 396 17.22 33.43 -11.72
CA ILE A 396 16.37 32.35 -12.27
C ILE A 396 15.07 32.91 -12.87
N HIS A 397 14.63 34.10 -12.44
CA HIS A 397 13.47 34.77 -13.04
C HIS A 397 13.70 35.17 -14.50
N GLU A 398 14.91 35.58 -14.86
CA GLU A 398 15.30 35.87 -16.25
C GLU A 398 15.45 34.59 -17.08
N LEU A 399 15.71 33.43 -16.46
CA LEU A 399 15.84 32.15 -17.17
C LEU A 399 14.51 31.41 -17.36
N GLU A 400 13.58 31.50 -16.41
CA GLU A 400 12.32 30.75 -16.42
C GLU A 400 11.11 31.53 -17.00
N ASN A 401 11.20 32.86 -17.18
CA ASN A 401 10.02 33.70 -17.46
C ASN A 401 10.01 34.40 -18.85
N ILE A 402 10.90 34.03 -19.79
CA ILE A 402 10.96 34.62 -21.13
C ILE A 402 9.88 34.03 -22.05
N LYS A 403 8.80 34.81 -22.27
CA LYS A 403 7.89 34.68 -23.43
C LYS A 403 8.06 35.83 -24.43
N GLY A 404 9.22 36.48 -24.45
CA GLY A 404 9.55 37.57 -25.38
C GLY A 404 10.26 37.07 -26.65
N PRO A 405 10.20 37.80 -27.79
CA PRO A 405 10.71 37.30 -29.08
C PRO A 405 12.25 37.26 -29.18
N ASP A 406 12.96 38.08 -28.41
CA ASP A 406 14.40 38.27 -28.56
C ASP A 406 15.21 37.76 -27.36
N HIS A 407 16.20 36.92 -27.67
CA HIS A 407 17.35 36.53 -26.82
C HIS A 407 17.10 35.55 -25.66
N SER A 408 16.53 34.36 -25.94
CA SER A 408 17.01 33.10 -25.32
C SER A 408 16.74 31.89 -26.23
N MET A 409 17.43 30.76 -26.01
CA MET A 409 17.26 29.58 -26.86
C MET A 409 15.87 28.94 -26.70
N SER A 410 15.10 28.94 -27.78
CA SER A 410 13.84 28.19 -27.90
C SER A 410 14.08 26.69 -27.75
N ASP A 411 13.04 25.94 -27.39
CA ASP A 411 13.16 24.49 -27.21
C ASP A 411 13.54 23.78 -28.52
N HIS A 412 13.17 24.35 -29.67
CA HIS A 412 13.63 23.89 -30.98
C HIS A 412 15.14 24.11 -31.19
N GLN A 413 15.69 25.25 -30.76
CA GLN A 413 17.13 25.50 -30.76
C GLN A 413 17.87 24.60 -29.77
N MET A 414 17.30 24.32 -28.59
CA MET A 414 17.89 23.39 -27.63
C MET A 414 17.85 21.94 -28.12
N LYS A 415 16.74 21.48 -28.73
CA LYS A 415 16.66 20.17 -29.41
C LYS A 415 17.78 20.04 -30.45
N LYS A 416 17.99 21.06 -31.30
CA LYS A 416 19.08 21.09 -32.27
C LYS A 416 20.48 21.08 -31.63
N ARG A 417 20.70 21.83 -30.54
CA ARG A 417 22.00 21.89 -29.85
C ARG A 417 22.38 20.55 -29.22
N ILE A 418 21.44 19.89 -28.54
CA ILE A 418 21.63 18.56 -27.94
C ILE A 418 21.99 17.52 -29.02
N LEU A 419 21.25 17.48 -30.13
CA LEU A 419 21.51 16.52 -31.22
C LEU A 419 22.87 16.79 -31.91
N HIS A 420 23.26 18.06 -32.07
CA HIS A 420 24.55 18.44 -32.64
C HIS A 420 25.74 18.07 -31.74
N LEU A 421 25.66 18.39 -30.44
CA LEU A 421 26.71 18.05 -29.46
C LEU A 421 26.78 16.54 -29.21
N GLY A 422 25.63 15.86 -29.23
CA GLY A 422 25.51 14.43 -29.04
C GLY A 422 25.98 13.59 -30.23
N LYS A 423 26.15 14.16 -31.43
CA LYS A 423 26.65 13.47 -32.65
C LYS A 423 25.96 12.13 -32.97
N GLY A 424 24.66 11.99 -32.70
CA GLY A 424 23.92 10.74 -32.89
C GLY A 424 24.23 9.65 -31.84
N LEU A 425 24.89 10.00 -30.73
CA LEU A 425 25.02 9.17 -29.54
C LEU A 425 23.91 9.47 -28.51
N ILE A 426 23.51 10.74 -28.43
CA ILE A 426 22.43 11.25 -27.56
C ILE A 426 21.22 11.62 -28.43
N GLY A 427 20.06 11.11 -28.04
CA GLY A 427 18.78 11.30 -28.69
C GLY A 427 17.76 12.02 -27.82
N ILE A 428 16.64 12.37 -28.47
CA ILE A 428 15.47 12.95 -27.82
C ILE A 428 14.27 12.09 -28.20
N THR A 429 13.58 11.56 -27.19
CA THR A 429 12.41 10.70 -27.36
C THR A 429 11.17 11.46 -26.91
N ASP A 430 10.22 11.68 -27.82
CA ASP A 430 8.92 12.24 -27.45
C ASP A 430 8.11 11.12 -26.76
N SER A 431 7.91 11.24 -25.45
CA SER A 431 7.26 10.18 -24.66
C SER A 431 5.73 10.30 -24.74
N ASN A 432 5.05 9.22 -25.13
CA ASN A 432 3.59 9.11 -25.12
C ASN A 432 3.00 9.00 -23.69
N LEU A 433 3.80 9.27 -22.67
CA LEU A 433 3.35 9.30 -21.28
C LEU A 433 2.46 10.53 -21.03
N SER A 434 1.51 10.38 -20.11
CA SER A 434 0.40 11.29 -19.75
C SER A 434 0.71 12.76 -19.44
N HIS A 435 1.96 13.22 -19.61
CA HIS A 435 2.42 14.59 -19.37
C HIS A 435 3.15 15.22 -20.58
N GLY A 436 3.31 14.50 -21.70
CA GLY A 436 3.67 15.10 -23.01
C GLY A 436 5.02 15.81 -23.10
N ARG A 437 6.05 15.34 -22.38
CA ARG A 437 7.39 15.95 -22.38
C ARG A 437 8.43 15.02 -23.01
N ALA A 438 9.36 15.62 -23.75
CA ALA A 438 10.44 14.91 -24.42
C ALA A 438 11.57 14.56 -23.45
N LEU A 439 12.05 13.32 -23.46
CA LEU A 439 13.15 12.81 -22.64
C LEU A 439 14.46 12.78 -23.42
N VAL A 440 15.56 13.18 -22.77
CA VAL A 440 16.90 13.14 -23.36
C VAL A 440 17.69 11.96 -22.78
N GLY A 441 18.32 11.18 -23.66
CA GLY A 441 19.01 9.94 -23.29
C GLY A 441 19.93 9.44 -24.39
N PHE A 442 20.71 8.38 -24.12
CA PHE A 442 21.48 7.71 -25.17
C PHE A 442 20.56 6.96 -26.14
N HIS A 443 20.91 6.93 -27.43
CA HIS A 443 20.15 6.16 -28.43
C HIS A 443 20.22 4.64 -28.20
N HIS A 444 21.30 4.14 -27.58
CA HIS A 444 21.47 2.72 -27.28
C HIS A 444 22.34 2.52 -26.03
N GLU A 445 22.07 1.48 -25.24
CA GLU A 445 22.77 1.21 -23.97
C GLU A 445 24.29 1.00 -24.16
N THR A 446 24.72 0.46 -25.31
CA THR A 446 26.17 0.29 -25.61
C THR A 446 26.91 1.61 -25.74
N VAL A 447 26.22 2.72 -26.03
CA VAL A 447 26.81 4.07 -26.00
C VAL A 447 27.15 4.44 -24.55
N LYS A 448 26.26 4.15 -23.60
CA LYS A 448 26.47 4.38 -22.16
C LYS A 448 27.66 3.54 -21.65
N ASP A 449 27.69 2.25 -21.98
CA ASP A 449 28.82 1.34 -21.67
C ASP A 449 30.16 1.89 -22.20
N TYR A 450 30.16 2.41 -23.43
CA TYR A 450 31.34 3.04 -24.04
C TYR A 450 31.74 4.35 -23.36
N ILE A 451 30.78 5.23 -23.05
CA ILE A 451 31.01 6.51 -22.35
C ILE A 451 31.66 6.27 -20.97
N ASP A 452 31.25 5.21 -20.25
CA ASP A 452 31.82 4.82 -18.97
C ASP A 452 33.25 4.27 -19.07
N THR A 453 33.54 3.46 -20.10
CA THR A 453 34.80 2.74 -20.23
C THR A 453 35.91 3.51 -20.95
N ALA A 454 35.57 4.30 -21.98
CA ALA A 454 36.56 4.99 -22.82
C ALA A 454 36.11 6.38 -23.30
N GLY A 455 34.82 6.61 -23.53
CA GLY A 455 34.33 7.83 -24.17
C GLY A 455 34.57 9.11 -23.37
N LEU A 456 34.39 9.09 -22.05
CA LEU A 456 34.73 10.26 -21.21
C LEU A 456 36.25 10.48 -21.12
N GLN A 457 37.04 9.39 -21.06
CA GLN A 457 38.51 9.49 -21.06
C GLN A 457 39.04 10.08 -22.38
N TYR A 458 38.41 9.74 -23.51
CA TYR A 458 38.69 10.33 -24.81
C TYR A 458 38.43 11.84 -24.82
N LEU A 459 37.27 12.28 -24.31
CA LEU A 459 36.94 13.71 -24.18
C LEU A 459 37.89 14.43 -23.21
N ASP A 460 38.23 13.80 -22.08
CA ASP A 460 39.21 14.32 -21.10
C ASP A 460 40.60 14.53 -21.73
N SER A 461 41.06 13.57 -22.54
CA SER A 461 42.36 13.64 -23.23
C SER A 461 42.45 14.82 -24.21
N ARG A 462 41.33 15.22 -24.81
CA ARG A 462 41.24 16.40 -25.68
C ARG A 462 41.05 17.71 -24.89
N LEU A 463 40.44 17.65 -23.70
CA LEU A 463 40.22 18.83 -22.84
C LEU A 463 41.46 19.26 -22.02
N SER A 464 42.52 18.44 -21.97
CA SER A 464 43.76 18.74 -21.22
C SER A 464 43.54 19.11 -19.74
N ARG A 465 42.57 18.47 -19.05
CA ARG A 465 42.24 18.76 -17.65
C ARG A 465 42.88 17.79 -16.66
N GLU A 466 43.40 18.31 -15.55
CA GLU A 466 43.97 17.51 -14.44
C GLU A 466 42.93 16.65 -13.70
N GLN A 467 41.64 17.04 -13.76
CA GLN A 467 40.54 16.31 -13.13
C GLN A 467 39.50 15.89 -14.18
N GLY A 468 39.41 14.59 -14.44
CA GLY A 468 38.54 14.05 -15.50
C GLY A 468 37.04 14.24 -15.27
N LEU A 469 36.29 14.28 -16.37
CA LEU A 469 34.83 14.42 -16.44
C LEU A 469 34.13 13.31 -15.64
N ALA A 470 34.56 12.05 -15.74
CA ALA A 470 33.95 10.95 -15.00
C ALA A 470 34.11 11.08 -13.47
N LYS A 471 35.26 11.61 -13.01
CA LYS A 471 35.52 11.85 -11.57
C LYS A 471 34.69 13.02 -11.06
N THR A 472 34.58 14.10 -11.84
CA THR A 472 33.96 15.38 -11.42
C THR A 472 32.46 15.50 -11.71
N ALA A 473 31.80 14.49 -12.29
CA ALA A 473 30.39 14.54 -12.70
C ALA A 473 29.42 14.77 -11.54
N ASP A 474 29.44 13.90 -10.52
CA ASP A 474 28.56 14.03 -9.35
C ASP A 474 28.79 15.34 -8.58
N LEU A 475 30.04 15.79 -8.49
CA LEU A 475 30.38 17.08 -7.89
C LEU A 475 29.71 18.25 -8.63
N HIS A 476 29.69 18.24 -9.97
CA HIS A 476 29.02 19.28 -10.75
C HIS A 476 27.50 19.20 -10.63
N ILE A 477 26.92 18.01 -10.79
CA ILE A 477 25.47 17.81 -10.66
C ILE A 477 24.99 18.24 -9.26
N ALA A 478 25.70 17.86 -8.19
CA ALA A 478 25.43 18.32 -6.83
C ALA A 478 25.51 19.85 -6.71
N ASN A 479 26.61 20.46 -7.17
CA ASN A 479 26.81 21.91 -7.09
C ASN A 479 25.76 22.71 -7.86
N THR A 480 25.36 22.26 -9.05
CA THR A 480 24.32 22.90 -9.87
C THR A 480 22.93 22.74 -9.22
N CYS A 481 22.62 21.56 -8.67
CA CYS A 481 21.38 21.37 -7.90
C CYS A 481 21.35 22.24 -6.62
N ILE A 482 22.43 22.32 -5.85
CA ILE A 482 22.50 23.17 -4.65
C ILE A 482 22.39 24.66 -5.02
N SER A 483 23.01 25.09 -6.14
CA SER A 483 22.91 26.46 -6.63
C SER A 483 21.47 26.81 -7.02
N TYR A 484 20.76 25.90 -7.69
CA TYR A 484 19.33 26.05 -7.99
C TYR A 484 18.48 26.16 -6.71
N LEU A 485 18.72 25.27 -5.73
CA LEU A 485 18.02 25.27 -4.44
C LEU A 485 18.31 26.50 -3.56
N SER A 486 19.45 27.16 -3.76
CA SER A 486 19.88 28.34 -3.00
C SER A 486 19.42 29.66 -3.60
N SER A 487 18.52 29.63 -4.58
CA SER A 487 17.96 30.82 -5.22
C SER A 487 16.84 31.46 -4.40
N GLU A 488 16.83 32.79 -4.34
CA GLU A 488 15.87 33.55 -3.51
C GLU A 488 14.41 33.30 -3.90
N ASN A 489 14.14 33.08 -5.20
CA ASN A 489 12.80 32.79 -5.71
C ASN A 489 12.26 31.42 -5.29
N LEU A 490 13.13 30.43 -5.09
CA LEU A 490 12.70 29.12 -4.59
C LEU A 490 12.47 29.14 -3.07
N HIS A 491 13.19 30.02 -2.35
CA HIS A 491 12.96 30.27 -0.93
C HIS A 491 11.57 30.88 -0.68
N SER A 492 11.18 31.93 -1.40
CA SER A 492 9.84 32.53 -1.30
C SER A 492 8.73 31.59 -1.79
N ALA A 493 8.96 30.84 -2.87
CA ALA A 493 8.01 29.83 -3.36
C ALA A 493 7.75 28.69 -2.35
N SER A 494 8.68 28.41 -1.44
CA SER A 494 8.50 27.41 -0.37
C SER A 494 7.47 27.80 0.69
N GLU A 495 6.98 29.04 0.69
CA GLU A 495 6.01 29.55 1.65
C GLU A 495 4.56 29.48 1.15
N TRP A 496 4.32 29.46 -0.17
CA TRP A 496 2.97 29.65 -0.76
C TRP A 496 2.46 28.47 -1.63
N GLY A 497 3.26 27.43 -1.89
CA GLY A 497 3.05 26.52 -3.03
C GLY A 497 2.35 25.17 -2.78
N SER A 498 1.28 24.88 -3.53
CA SER A 498 0.80 23.50 -3.76
C SER A 498 1.68 22.78 -4.80
N LYS A 499 1.71 21.43 -4.78
CA LYS A 499 2.57 20.60 -5.67
C LYS A 499 2.37 20.89 -7.17
N ALA A 500 1.15 21.28 -7.59
CA ALA A 500 0.87 21.63 -8.98
C ALA A 500 1.50 22.98 -9.38
N GLY A 501 1.40 24.00 -8.53
CA GLY A 501 1.92 25.34 -8.81
C GLY A 501 3.45 25.43 -8.87
N LEU A 502 4.15 24.54 -8.15
CA LEU A 502 5.61 24.39 -8.27
C LEU A 502 5.99 23.76 -9.62
N ARG A 503 5.33 22.67 -10.04
CA ARG A 503 5.59 21.98 -11.34
C ARG A 503 5.38 22.85 -12.58
N SER A 504 4.52 23.87 -12.49
CA SER A 504 4.23 24.78 -13.59
C SER A 504 5.18 25.98 -13.69
N LYS A 505 6.02 26.23 -12.68
CA LYS A 505 6.91 27.40 -12.61
C LYS A 505 8.38 27.02 -12.58
N PHE A 506 8.73 25.99 -11.82
CA PHE A 506 10.10 25.52 -11.63
C PHE A 506 10.24 24.14 -12.25
N PHE A 507 11.12 23.96 -13.24
CA PHE A 507 11.21 22.69 -13.96
C PHE A 507 12.17 21.70 -13.29
N LEU A 508 13.36 22.16 -12.86
CA LEU A 508 14.41 21.29 -12.28
C LEU A 508 14.16 20.92 -10.80
N TYR A 509 13.20 21.55 -10.12
CA TYR A 509 13.03 21.46 -8.67
C TYR A 509 12.80 20.04 -8.14
N ASP A 510 12.05 19.19 -8.85
CA ASP A 510 11.73 17.81 -8.43
C ASP A 510 12.98 16.93 -8.42
N TYR A 511 13.84 17.09 -9.43
CA TYR A 511 15.14 16.43 -9.49
C TYR A 511 16.09 16.99 -8.42
N ALA A 512 16.28 18.31 -8.39
CA ALA A 512 17.22 18.98 -7.49
C ALA A 512 16.90 18.71 -6.02
N THR A 513 15.64 18.80 -5.60
CA THR A 513 15.23 18.51 -4.20
C THR A 513 15.41 17.04 -3.82
N SER A 514 15.33 16.12 -4.78
CA SER A 514 15.40 14.67 -4.51
C SER A 514 16.83 14.14 -4.46
N HIS A 515 17.70 14.58 -5.37
CA HIS A 515 18.95 13.86 -5.71
C HIS A 515 20.26 14.62 -5.44
N TRP A 516 20.22 15.91 -5.06
CA TRP A 516 21.46 16.66 -4.81
C TRP A 516 22.38 16.01 -3.76
N LEU A 517 21.78 15.41 -2.73
CA LEU A 517 22.53 14.76 -1.64
C LEU A 517 23.11 13.41 -2.09
N ASP A 518 22.40 12.67 -2.95
CA ASP A 518 22.89 11.40 -3.50
C ASP A 518 24.20 11.64 -4.25
N HIS A 519 24.25 12.68 -5.11
CA HIS A 519 25.47 13.10 -5.81
C HIS A 519 26.55 13.65 -4.85
N ALA A 520 26.18 14.38 -3.81
CA ALA A 520 27.15 14.87 -2.82
C ALA A 520 27.82 13.71 -2.04
N ILE A 521 27.08 12.64 -1.74
CA ILE A 521 27.62 11.39 -1.16
C ILE A 521 28.58 10.71 -2.15
N GLN A 522 28.23 10.62 -3.43
CA GLN A 522 29.13 10.05 -4.45
C GLN A 522 30.41 10.88 -4.65
N ALA A 523 30.33 12.21 -4.53
CA ALA A 523 31.51 13.09 -4.58
C ALA A 523 32.44 12.90 -3.37
N GLU A 524 31.89 12.65 -2.17
CA GLU A 524 32.67 12.29 -0.98
C GLU A 524 33.40 10.93 -1.17
N LEU A 525 32.69 9.91 -1.66
CA LEU A 525 33.28 8.58 -1.94
C LEU A 525 34.39 8.62 -3.00
N LYS A 526 34.44 9.67 -3.83
CA LYS A 526 35.47 9.94 -4.84
C LYS A 526 36.59 10.87 -4.34
N GLU A 527 36.65 11.14 -3.03
CA GLU A 527 37.62 12.00 -2.33
C GLU A 527 37.60 13.49 -2.77
N ILE A 528 36.51 13.94 -3.39
CA ILE A 528 36.35 15.32 -3.89
C ILE A 528 35.20 16.10 -3.21
N GLY A 529 34.60 15.53 -2.16
CA GLY A 529 33.50 16.15 -1.40
C GLY A 529 33.85 17.51 -0.77
N ASN A 530 35.14 17.77 -0.53
CA ASN A 530 35.66 19.08 -0.12
C ASN A 530 35.27 20.24 -1.07
N PHE A 531 35.07 19.95 -2.36
CA PHE A 531 34.68 20.94 -3.38
C PHE A 531 33.16 21.14 -3.52
N VAL A 532 32.35 20.39 -2.75
CA VAL A 532 30.89 20.57 -2.73
C VAL A 532 30.53 21.90 -2.07
N LYS A 533 29.74 22.71 -2.78
CA LYS A 533 29.19 23.99 -2.35
C LYS A 533 27.98 23.74 -1.44
N TRP A 534 28.21 23.19 -0.25
CA TRP A 534 27.15 22.81 0.69
C TRP A 534 26.15 23.95 0.98
N PRO A 535 24.84 23.66 1.07
CA PRO A 535 23.80 24.69 1.19
C PRO A 535 23.88 25.47 2.51
N SER A 536 23.49 26.75 2.46
CA SER A 536 23.32 27.57 3.67
C SER A 536 22.21 27.02 4.59
N SER A 537 22.18 27.43 5.85
CA SER A 537 21.10 27.04 6.78
C SER A 537 19.70 27.43 6.28
N LYS A 538 19.58 28.58 5.59
CA LYS A 538 18.33 29.01 4.94
C LYS A 538 17.94 28.09 3.78
N ALA A 539 18.90 27.75 2.90
CA ALA A 539 18.65 26.85 1.77
C ALA A 539 18.33 25.42 2.23
N LEU A 540 18.98 24.94 3.29
CA LEU A 540 18.68 23.65 3.91
C LEU A 540 17.25 23.62 4.50
N ALA A 541 16.83 24.69 5.18
CA ALA A 541 15.47 24.80 5.71
C ALA A 541 14.40 24.85 4.60
N ALA A 542 14.64 25.61 3.53
CA ALA A 542 13.77 25.63 2.35
C ALA A 542 13.67 24.25 1.68
N TRP A 543 14.80 23.54 1.54
CA TRP A 543 14.84 22.18 1.02
C TRP A 543 14.05 21.18 1.89
N VAL A 544 14.17 21.25 3.22
CA VAL A 544 13.36 20.41 4.13
C VAL A 544 11.87 20.66 3.89
N LYS A 545 11.42 21.92 3.82
CA LYS A 545 10.02 22.27 3.50
C LYS A 545 9.57 21.70 2.15
N LEU A 546 10.35 21.92 1.09
CA LEU A 546 10.04 21.43 -0.27
C LEU A 546 9.98 19.90 -0.33
N SER A 547 10.88 19.19 0.36
CA SER A 547 10.88 17.73 0.41
C SER A 547 9.60 17.14 1.04
N ARG A 548 9.01 17.85 2.01
CA ARG A 548 7.73 17.49 2.64
C ARG A 548 6.54 17.73 1.71
N ILE A 549 6.51 18.86 0.98
CA ILE A 549 5.47 19.16 -0.02
C ILE A 549 5.42 18.09 -1.11
N LEU A 550 6.59 17.58 -1.53
CA LEU A 550 6.68 16.59 -2.60
C LEU A 550 6.23 15.17 -2.20
N LYS A 551 6.20 14.84 -0.89
CA LYS A 551 6.04 13.47 -0.36
C LYS A 551 7.05 12.47 -0.97
N ASN A 552 8.29 12.90 -1.19
CA ASN A 552 9.25 12.12 -1.99
C ASN A 552 9.87 10.91 -1.26
N ARG A 553 10.39 9.98 -2.07
CA ARG A 553 10.86 8.62 -1.74
C ARG A 553 12.00 8.48 -0.72
N VAL A 554 12.41 9.55 -0.04
CA VAL A 554 13.38 9.44 1.06
C VAL A 554 12.70 8.61 2.16
N LYS A 555 13.23 7.42 2.46
CA LYS A 555 12.63 6.43 3.39
C LYS A 555 12.32 6.97 4.80
N ASN A 556 12.86 8.13 5.12
CA ASN A 556 12.76 8.83 6.38
C ASN A 556 12.38 10.30 6.08
N GLY A 557 11.17 10.72 6.45
CA GLY A 557 10.76 12.12 6.28
C GLY A 557 11.66 13.05 7.08
N ARG A 558 12.35 13.98 6.41
CA ARG A 558 13.25 14.93 7.09
C ARG A 558 12.43 15.98 7.82
N GLU A 559 12.72 16.15 9.10
CA GLU A 559 11.95 17.01 10.02
C GLU A 559 12.59 18.39 10.18
N GLU A 560 11.79 19.34 10.67
CA GLU A 560 12.26 20.68 11.01
C GLU A 560 13.36 20.61 12.08
N GLY A 561 14.45 21.36 11.89
CA GLY A 561 15.65 21.27 12.72
C GLY A 561 16.75 20.34 12.20
N THR A 562 16.55 19.62 11.08
CA THR A 562 17.63 18.89 10.40
C THR A 562 18.78 19.84 10.05
N THR A 563 20.01 19.52 10.51
CA THR A 563 21.23 20.32 10.22
C THR A 563 22.19 19.58 9.30
N LEU A 564 23.17 20.29 8.71
CA LEU A 564 24.25 19.66 7.94
C LEU A 564 25.02 18.61 8.75
N LEU A 565 25.14 18.76 10.07
CA LEU A 565 25.79 17.77 10.93
C LEU A 565 24.97 16.48 11.10
N HIS A 566 23.63 16.55 11.02
CA HIS A 566 22.78 15.35 10.99
C HIS A 566 22.97 14.59 9.67
N LEU A 567 23.01 15.28 8.52
CA LEU A 567 23.31 14.67 7.21
C LEU A 567 24.74 14.10 7.18
N ALA A 568 25.67 14.91 7.71
CA ALA A 568 26.94 14.57 8.35
C ALA A 568 27.03 13.11 8.78
N ALA A 569 26.34 12.89 9.89
CA ALA A 569 26.36 11.64 10.61
C ALA A 569 25.58 10.53 9.90
N ASP A 570 24.35 10.78 9.44
CA ASP A 570 23.46 9.75 8.86
C ASP A 570 24.06 9.08 7.61
N HIS A 571 24.92 9.79 6.88
CA HIS A 571 25.56 9.30 5.66
C HIS A 571 27.10 9.07 5.77
N GLY A 572 27.71 9.25 6.94
CA GLY A 572 29.17 9.06 7.11
C GLY A 572 30.05 10.14 6.47
N LEU A 573 29.50 11.35 6.36
CA LEU A 573 30.02 12.64 5.88
C LEU A 573 31.34 13.16 6.49
N LEU A 574 32.47 12.45 6.40
CA LEU A 574 33.67 12.79 7.17
C LEU A 574 34.22 14.20 6.91
N SER A 575 34.44 14.59 5.65
CA SER A 575 35.01 15.90 5.28
C SER A 575 34.08 17.06 5.63
N LEU A 576 32.76 16.86 5.47
CA LEU A 576 31.74 17.82 5.84
C LEU A 576 31.72 18.04 7.36
N ALA A 577 31.82 16.98 8.14
CA ALA A 577 31.83 17.07 9.59
C ALA A 577 33.15 17.64 10.16
N GLU A 578 34.30 17.34 9.54
CA GLU A 578 35.58 18.04 9.82
C GLU A 578 35.45 19.56 9.58
N ARG A 579 34.85 19.97 8.45
CA ARG A 579 34.61 21.39 8.13
C ARG A 579 33.63 22.07 9.12
N ILE A 580 32.65 21.35 9.65
CA ILE A 580 31.66 21.88 10.61
C ILE A 580 32.19 21.92 12.05
N MET A 581 33.05 20.97 12.43
CA MET A 581 33.57 20.80 13.80
C MET A 581 35.11 20.91 13.89
N PRO A 582 35.72 22.05 13.50
CA PRO A 582 37.18 22.20 13.41
C PRO A 582 37.91 22.35 14.77
N SER A 583 37.24 22.21 15.92
CA SER A 583 37.90 22.28 17.23
C SER A 583 37.14 21.49 18.33
N PRO A 584 37.83 20.68 19.15
CA PRO A 584 37.22 19.91 20.23
C PRO A 584 36.46 20.74 21.28
N SER A 585 36.85 22.01 21.46
CA SER A 585 36.29 22.91 22.49
C SER A 585 34.81 23.29 22.28
N LYS A 586 34.30 23.21 21.04
CA LYS A 586 32.89 23.55 20.71
C LYS A 586 31.94 22.35 20.73
N ILE A 587 32.47 21.14 20.92
CA ILE A 587 31.72 19.88 20.89
C ILE A 587 30.59 19.85 21.95
N PRO A 588 30.79 20.21 23.24
CA PRO A 588 29.71 20.16 24.24
C PRO A 588 28.55 21.13 23.96
N THR A 589 28.86 22.33 23.44
CA THR A 589 27.86 23.35 23.10
C THR A 589 27.05 22.98 21.85
N GLN A 590 27.69 22.37 20.85
CA GLN A 590 26.99 21.86 19.67
C GLN A 590 26.17 20.58 19.98
N LEU A 591 26.66 19.70 20.85
CA LEU A 591 25.91 18.54 21.34
C LEU A 591 24.69 18.92 22.21
N ARG A 592 24.72 20.06 22.92
CA ARG A 592 23.52 20.59 23.58
C ARG A 592 22.41 20.98 22.58
N MET A 593 22.74 21.41 21.36
CA MET A 593 21.72 21.68 20.32
C MET A 593 21.09 20.40 19.76
N LEU A 594 21.75 19.25 19.90
CA LEU A 594 21.24 17.93 19.50
C LEU A 594 20.25 17.33 20.53
N ARG A 595 19.86 18.08 21.58
CA ARG A 595 18.80 17.71 22.55
C ARG A 595 17.36 17.89 22.01
N SER A 596 17.20 18.32 20.76
CA SER A 596 15.93 18.30 20.00
C SER A 596 15.34 16.87 19.96
N PRO A 597 14.00 16.67 19.88
CA PRO A 597 13.38 15.34 19.87
C PRO A 597 13.84 14.49 18.67
N VAL A 598 14.86 13.66 18.90
CA VAL A 598 15.44 12.77 17.89
C VAL A 598 14.44 11.67 17.52
N THR A 599 13.96 11.71 16.28
CA THR A 599 13.12 10.65 15.71
C THR A 599 13.93 9.45 15.23
N GLU A 600 13.23 8.35 14.95
CA GLU A 600 13.81 7.04 14.61
C GLU A 600 14.93 7.08 13.55
N PRO A 601 14.83 7.89 12.46
CA PRO A 601 15.87 8.00 11.44
C PRO A 601 17.18 8.61 11.95
N MET A 602 17.11 9.80 12.54
CA MET A 602 18.28 10.60 12.94
C MET A 602 19.15 9.88 13.98
N ALA A 603 18.59 8.89 14.66
CA ALA A 603 19.27 8.15 15.70
C ALA A 603 20.07 6.93 15.20
N GLN A 604 19.98 6.61 13.90
CA GLN A 604 20.99 5.79 13.23
C GLN A 604 22.22 6.67 12.95
N GLY A 605 21.99 7.89 12.44
CA GLY A 605 22.95 8.99 12.44
C GLY A 605 23.66 9.21 13.78
N ILE A 606 23.02 9.13 14.96
CA ILE A 606 23.73 9.25 16.26
C ILE A 606 24.87 8.23 16.41
N VAL A 607 24.70 6.98 15.98
CA VAL A 607 25.76 5.96 16.08
C VAL A 607 26.96 6.33 15.21
N TYR A 608 26.70 6.91 14.04
CA TYR A 608 27.74 7.42 13.14
C TYR A 608 28.33 8.76 13.62
N LEU A 609 27.53 9.66 14.22
CA LEU A 609 27.98 10.91 14.83
C LEU A 609 29.02 10.61 15.90
N TRP A 610 28.76 9.62 16.76
CA TRP A 610 29.75 9.13 17.71
C TRP A 610 30.99 8.59 17.01
N SER A 611 30.86 7.72 16.00
CA SER A 611 32.00 7.19 15.22
C SER A 611 32.88 8.29 14.61
N LEU A 612 32.27 9.42 14.23
CA LEU A 612 32.91 10.55 13.58
C LEU A 612 33.55 11.49 14.62
N ILE A 613 32.90 11.70 15.76
CA ILE A 613 33.51 12.34 16.95
C ILE A 613 34.73 11.55 17.42
N VAL A 614 34.73 10.21 17.36
CA VAL A 614 35.92 9.38 17.64
C VAL A 614 37.06 9.74 16.69
N PHE A 615 36.79 9.72 15.38
CA PHE A 615 37.81 9.99 14.38
C PHE A 615 38.41 11.39 14.56
N LEU A 616 37.58 12.41 14.79
CA LEU A 616 38.02 13.79 15.06
C LEU A 616 38.89 13.90 16.32
N PHE A 617 38.55 13.19 17.41
CA PHE A 617 39.38 13.13 18.61
C PHE A 617 40.72 12.44 18.36
N ILE A 618 40.74 11.32 17.63
CA ILE A 618 41.97 10.62 17.25
C ILE A 618 42.85 11.52 16.37
N SER A 619 42.27 12.18 15.36
CA SER A 619 42.99 13.12 14.48
C SER A 619 43.58 14.30 15.26
N ALA A 620 42.82 14.90 16.19
CA ALA A 620 43.31 15.97 17.05
C ALA A 620 44.48 15.52 17.95
N SER A 621 44.44 14.29 18.49
CA SER A 621 45.51 13.73 19.33
C SER A 621 46.83 13.46 18.58
N ARG A 622 46.79 13.37 17.23
CA ARG A 622 47.99 13.22 16.38
C ARG A 622 48.67 14.54 16.01
N GLY A 623 48.09 15.67 16.41
CA GLY A 623 48.46 17.02 15.93
C GLY A 623 49.47 17.80 16.79
N ALA A 624 50.28 17.15 17.63
CA ALA A 624 51.30 17.81 18.44
C ALA A 624 52.71 17.61 17.82
N PRO A 625 53.35 18.65 17.23
CA PRO A 625 54.67 18.52 16.62
C PRO A 625 55.79 18.51 17.67
N SER A 626 56.73 17.57 17.54
CA SER A 626 57.95 17.51 18.35
C SER A 626 59.04 18.46 17.83
N SER A 627 59.53 19.38 18.68
CA SER A 627 60.76 20.15 18.42
C SER A 627 61.53 20.47 19.71
N THR A 628 62.86 20.63 19.58
CA THR A 628 63.86 20.69 20.68
C THR A 628 64.80 21.90 20.48
N VAL A 629 65.50 22.50 21.47
CA VAL A 629 65.87 22.15 22.86
C VAL A 629 65.82 23.44 23.71
N GLY A 630 65.61 23.39 25.04
CA GLY A 630 65.96 24.54 25.89
C GLY A 630 65.48 24.57 27.37
N SER A 631 66.11 23.82 28.26
CA SER A 631 66.18 23.98 29.74
C SER A 631 65.02 24.72 30.47
N SER A 632 64.24 24.11 31.38
CA SER A 632 64.71 23.77 32.74
C SER A 632 63.63 23.10 33.63
N THR A 633 64.05 22.07 34.37
CA THR A 633 63.51 21.51 35.64
C THR A 633 61.99 21.43 35.96
N VAL A 634 61.49 20.18 35.89
CA VAL A 634 60.65 19.44 36.87
C VAL A 634 59.15 19.77 37.04
N GLY A 635 58.32 18.83 36.61
CA GLY A 635 56.95 18.56 37.08
C GLY A 635 56.36 17.36 36.30
N LYS A 636 56.21 16.18 36.94
CA LYS A 636 55.87 14.93 36.24
C LYS A 636 54.43 14.93 35.68
N SER A 637 54.28 14.51 34.43
CA SER A 637 53.08 13.88 33.88
C SER A 637 53.52 12.64 33.10
N ASP A 638 52.89 11.49 33.33
CA ASP A 638 53.30 10.23 32.69
C ASP A 638 52.90 10.20 31.21
N ASP A 639 53.90 10.12 30.32
CA ASP A 639 53.70 10.10 28.87
C ASP A 639 53.10 8.78 28.36
N LEU A 640 52.09 8.89 27.50
CA LEU A 640 51.47 7.76 26.79
C LEU A 640 52.21 7.51 25.46
N THR A 641 52.78 6.32 25.29
CA THR A 641 53.21 5.80 23.98
C THR A 641 52.32 4.63 23.55
N ALA A 642 51.81 4.69 22.31
CA ALA A 642 50.98 3.65 21.74
C ALA A 642 51.57 3.18 20.40
N GLU A 643 52.11 1.95 20.36
CA GLU A 643 52.52 1.33 19.10
C GLU A 643 51.29 0.93 18.28
N ILE A 644 51.23 1.37 17.02
CA ILE A 644 50.26 0.91 16.03
C ILE A 644 51.02 0.06 15.00
N LYS A 645 50.78 -1.25 14.98
CA LYS A 645 51.26 -2.11 13.88
C LYS A 645 50.19 -2.14 12.76
N PRO A 646 50.52 -1.73 11.52
CA PRO A 646 49.58 -1.80 10.41
C PRO A 646 49.35 -3.25 9.99
N VAL A 647 48.08 -3.60 9.73
CA VAL A 647 47.69 -4.87 9.12
C VAL A 647 47.43 -4.63 7.63
N THR A 648 48.20 -5.30 6.77
CA THR A 648 48.01 -5.29 5.32
C THR A 648 47.19 -6.51 4.88
N THR A 649 45.98 -6.29 4.38
CA THR A 649 45.15 -7.36 3.77
C THR A 649 44.41 -6.87 2.51
N ALA A 650 44.32 -7.76 1.52
CA ALA A 650 43.76 -7.52 0.18
C ALA A 650 42.21 -7.40 0.18
N PRO A 651 41.57 -6.93 -0.92
CA PRO A 651 40.14 -6.61 -0.91
C PRO A 651 39.26 -7.87 -0.88
N GLY A 652 38.33 -7.96 0.06
CA GLY A 652 37.38 -9.08 0.16
C GLY A 652 36.82 -9.38 1.55
N GLN A 653 37.38 -8.82 2.63
CA GLN A 653 36.85 -9.00 3.99
C GLN A 653 36.22 -7.72 4.55
N SER A 654 35.22 -7.90 5.43
CA SER A 654 34.59 -6.82 6.20
C SER A 654 35.65 -6.00 6.95
N SER A 655 35.55 -4.67 6.87
CA SER A 655 36.51 -3.73 7.46
C SER A 655 36.67 -3.91 8.97
N GLN A 656 37.68 -4.68 9.37
CA GLN A 656 38.14 -4.69 10.76
C GLN A 656 38.74 -3.31 11.07
N TRP A 657 38.15 -2.62 12.04
CA TRP A 657 38.81 -1.49 12.66
C TRP A 657 40.12 -1.95 13.33
N PRO A 658 41.17 -1.11 13.33
CA PRO A 658 42.42 -1.47 14.01
C PRO A 658 42.14 -1.75 15.49
N ARG A 659 42.71 -2.83 16.03
CA ARG A 659 42.67 -3.10 17.47
C ARG A 659 43.50 -2.03 18.18
N ILE A 660 42.86 -1.20 19.00
CA ILE A 660 43.54 -0.22 19.85
C ILE A 660 43.12 -0.44 21.31
N ASN A 661 44.10 -0.74 22.16
CA ASN A 661 43.90 -0.74 23.62
C ASN A 661 44.01 0.70 24.13
N TRP A 662 43.02 1.16 24.88
CA TRP A 662 43.03 2.45 25.55
C TRP A 662 42.66 2.28 27.03
N SER A 663 43.44 2.90 27.91
CA SER A 663 43.10 3.13 29.32
C SER A 663 43.16 4.63 29.59
N TYR A 664 42.06 5.24 30.05
CA TYR A 664 42.02 6.68 30.30
C TYR A 664 41.09 7.05 31.47
N ASN A 665 41.44 8.10 32.20
CA ASN A 665 40.70 8.60 33.38
C ASN A 665 40.38 10.10 33.23
N GLY A 666 39.11 10.47 33.44
CA GLY A 666 38.57 11.84 33.37
C GLY A 666 37.93 12.17 32.00
N SER A 667 36.77 12.83 31.89
CA SER A 667 36.08 13.73 32.83
C SER A 667 34.54 13.57 32.84
N GLY A 668 33.85 14.07 33.87
CA GLY A 668 32.42 13.82 34.09
C GLY A 668 31.46 14.31 32.98
N VAL A 669 31.83 15.36 32.23
CA VAL A 669 31.01 15.88 31.11
C VAL A 669 30.94 14.88 29.96
N GLN A 670 32.02 14.12 29.71
CA GLN A 670 32.04 13.10 28.66
C GLN A 670 31.07 11.95 28.96
N ARG A 671 30.96 11.56 30.24
CA ARG A 671 30.01 10.54 30.72
C ARG A 671 28.55 10.99 30.63
N GLU A 672 28.23 12.26 30.91
CA GLU A 672 26.86 12.80 30.71
C GLU A 672 26.45 12.71 29.22
N ILE A 673 27.37 13.04 28.31
CA ILE A 673 27.09 13.06 26.87
C ILE A 673 26.97 11.63 26.31
N VAL A 674 27.89 10.72 26.63
CA VAL A 674 27.85 9.31 26.18
C VAL A 674 26.57 8.60 26.62
N ASN A 675 26.06 8.94 27.80
CA ASN A 675 24.84 8.39 28.37
C ASN A 675 23.57 9.20 28.03
N ALA A 676 23.67 10.16 27.11
CA ALA A 676 22.52 10.91 26.62
C ALA A 676 21.47 9.97 26.01
N ARG A 677 20.20 10.27 26.28
CA ARG A 677 19.03 9.46 25.90
C ARG A 677 18.17 10.21 24.88
N ASP A 678 17.62 9.47 23.91
CA ASP A 678 16.68 10.02 22.94
C ASP A 678 15.27 10.25 23.53
N ALA A 679 14.34 10.75 22.71
CA ALA A 679 12.95 10.98 23.10
C ALA A 679 12.18 9.69 23.53
N ARG A 680 12.71 8.49 23.28
CA ARG A 680 12.20 7.20 23.77
C ARG A 680 13.04 6.62 24.92
N GLY A 681 14.02 7.37 25.45
CA GLY A 681 14.88 6.96 26.55
C GLY A 681 16.11 6.13 26.15
N ARG A 682 16.33 5.86 24.84
CA ARG A 682 17.39 4.96 24.35
C ARG A 682 18.74 5.65 24.35
N SER A 683 19.75 5.01 24.93
CA SER A 683 21.16 5.46 24.89
C SER A 683 21.86 5.08 23.58
N ALA A 684 23.05 5.65 23.33
CA ALA A 684 23.92 5.22 22.22
C ALA A 684 24.32 3.74 22.36
N LEU A 685 24.61 3.28 23.58
CA LEU A 685 24.98 1.89 23.88
C LEU A 685 23.84 0.91 23.58
N TYR A 686 22.60 1.24 23.99
CA TYR A 686 21.41 0.48 23.63
C TYR A 686 21.30 0.28 22.12
N ARG A 687 21.54 1.35 21.34
CA ARG A 687 21.43 1.32 19.87
C ARG A 687 22.55 0.53 19.22
N ALA A 688 23.78 0.59 19.75
CA ALA A 688 24.87 -0.27 19.30
C ALA A 688 24.52 -1.76 19.56
N ALA A 689 23.99 -2.07 20.73
CA ALA A 689 23.60 -3.42 21.13
C ALA A 689 22.43 -3.97 20.27
N ALA A 690 21.35 -3.21 20.10
CA ALA A 690 20.18 -3.61 19.29
C ALA A 690 20.52 -3.86 17.79
N ASN A 691 21.55 -3.20 17.28
CA ASN A 691 22.02 -3.32 15.88
C ASN A 691 23.25 -4.24 15.70
N GLY A 692 23.67 -4.97 16.74
CA GLY A 692 24.78 -5.92 16.63
C GLY A 692 26.18 -5.29 16.44
N ARG A 693 26.35 -3.99 16.74
CA ARG A 693 27.58 -3.23 16.43
C ARG A 693 28.61 -3.38 17.55
N LEU A 694 29.19 -4.57 17.69
CA LEU A 694 30.12 -4.95 18.77
C LEU A 694 31.26 -3.94 19.00
N GLU A 695 32.00 -3.55 17.96
CA GLU A 695 33.16 -2.65 18.12
C GLU A 695 32.76 -1.24 18.56
N MET A 696 31.62 -0.74 18.09
CA MET A 696 31.05 0.53 18.57
C MET A 696 30.61 0.42 20.03
N LEU A 697 30.08 -0.72 20.43
CA LEU A 697 29.66 -0.97 21.81
C LEU A 697 30.87 -1.03 22.75
N ARG A 698 31.94 -1.76 22.37
CA ARG A 698 33.23 -1.77 23.10
C ARG A 698 33.77 -0.35 23.32
N PHE A 699 33.74 0.46 22.26
CA PHE A 699 34.19 1.85 22.32
C PHE A 699 33.31 2.74 23.21
N LEU A 700 31.97 2.66 23.08
CA LEU A 700 31.06 3.43 23.94
C LEU A 700 31.26 3.04 25.41
N TYR A 701 31.47 1.75 25.71
CA TYR A 701 31.78 1.29 27.05
C TYR A 701 33.12 1.85 27.57
N SER A 702 34.19 1.88 26.76
CA SER A 702 35.46 2.49 27.18
C SER A 702 35.39 4.01 27.40
N LEU A 703 34.36 4.69 26.87
CA LEU A 703 34.04 6.08 27.22
C LEU A 703 33.13 6.23 28.46
N GLY A 704 32.81 5.15 29.16
CA GLY A 704 31.94 5.17 30.36
C GLY A 704 30.45 5.09 30.08
N ALA A 705 30.03 4.42 28.99
CA ALA A 705 28.62 4.12 28.76
C ALA A 705 28.06 3.11 29.78
N GLU A 706 26.92 3.44 30.37
CA GLU A 706 26.31 2.66 31.44
C GLU A 706 25.44 1.52 30.87
N LEU A 707 25.79 0.29 31.28
CA LEU A 707 25.20 -0.96 30.76
C LEU A 707 23.72 -1.14 31.12
N SER A 708 23.26 -0.50 32.20
CA SER A 708 21.91 -0.64 32.76
C SER A 708 20.91 0.42 32.26
N LEU A 709 21.30 1.33 31.36
CA LEU A 709 20.41 2.40 30.88
C LEU A 709 19.31 1.85 29.96
N ALA A 710 18.20 1.48 30.60
CA ALA A 710 16.98 1.07 29.93
C ALA A 710 16.28 2.22 29.19
N ASP A 711 15.58 1.90 28.11
CA ASP A 711 14.66 2.82 27.44
C ASP A 711 13.35 3.04 28.24
N ARG A 712 12.41 3.82 27.70
CA ARG A 712 11.12 4.11 28.39
C ARG A 712 10.25 2.87 28.61
N ALA A 713 10.48 1.77 27.90
CA ALA A 713 9.77 0.50 28.09
C ALA A 713 10.51 -0.45 29.05
N GLY A 714 11.64 -0.02 29.64
CA GLY A 714 12.45 -0.84 30.54
C GLY A 714 13.50 -1.69 29.83
N TRP A 715 13.72 -1.52 28.51
CA TRP A 715 14.57 -2.42 27.75
C TRP A 715 16.04 -2.03 27.92
N THR A 716 16.84 -2.90 28.52
CA THR A 716 18.30 -2.72 28.64
C THR A 716 19.03 -3.01 27.33
N PRO A 717 20.27 -2.53 27.14
CA PRO A 717 21.13 -2.91 26.01
C PRO A 717 21.27 -4.44 25.83
N ILE A 718 21.44 -5.18 26.92
CA ILE A 718 21.59 -6.65 26.88
C ILE A 718 20.28 -7.36 26.54
N PHE A 719 19.14 -6.85 27.01
CA PHE A 719 17.82 -7.33 26.59
C PHE A 719 17.62 -7.13 25.07
N ALA A 720 17.92 -5.93 24.56
CA ALA A 720 17.76 -5.61 23.14
C ALA A 720 18.66 -6.48 22.23
N ALA A 721 19.88 -6.78 22.67
CA ALA A 721 20.78 -7.70 21.99
C ALA A 721 20.29 -9.15 22.03
N SER A 722 19.82 -9.62 23.19
CA SER A 722 19.32 -11.00 23.39
C SER A 722 18.09 -11.28 22.53
N ARG A 723 17.11 -10.35 22.53
CA ARG A 723 15.91 -10.43 21.65
C ARG A 723 16.27 -10.53 20.16
N LYS A 724 17.36 -9.88 19.74
CA LYS A 724 17.80 -9.84 18.33
C LYS A 724 18.81 -10.93 17.97
N GLY A 725 19.22 -11.77 18.92
CA GLY A 725 20.16 -12.86 18.70
C GLY A 725 21.62 -12.45 18.52
N HIS A 726 22.01 -11.25 18.97
CA HIS A 726 23.38 -10.74 18.80
C HIS A 726 24.34 -11.36 19.84
N PHE A 727 24.73 -12.62 19.62
CA PHE A 727 25.45 -13.47 20.59
C PHE A 727 26.74 -12.83 21.15
N GLU A 728 27.63 -12.36 20.28
CA GLU A 728 28.91 -11.74 20.69
C GLU A 728 28.72 -10.40 21.44
N VAL A 729 27.60 -9.71 21.18
CA VAL A 729 27.21 -8.49 21.90
C VAL A 729 26.74 -8.82 23.31
N VAL A 730 25.94 -9.89 23.48
CA VAL A 730 25.48 -10.37 24.79
C VAL A 730 26.65 -10.88 25.62
N LYS A 731 27.54 -11.71 25.04
CA LYS A 731 28.79 -12.15 25.69
C LYS A 731 29.61 -10.97 26.21
N PHE A 732 29.82 -9.95 25.38
CA PHE A 732 30.59 -8.78 25.79
C PHE A 732 29.88 -8.02 26.92
N LEU A 733 28.60 -7.67 26.76
CA LEU A 733 27.85 -6.94 27.79
C LEU A 733 27.86 -7.68 29.13
N HIS A 734 27.64 -8.99 29.13
CA HIS A 734 27.70 -9.82 30.33
C HIS A 734 29.10 -9.84 30.96
N SER A 735 30.15 -10.00 30.15
CA SER A 735 31.55 -9.96 30.64
C SER A 735 31.95 -8.63 31.29
N GLN A 736 31.22 -7.55 31.00
CA GLN A 736 31.40 -6.24 31.61
C GLN A 736 30.46 -5.99 32.81
N GLY A 737 29.71 -7.00 33.26
CA GLY A 737 28.83 -6.92 34.43
C GLY A 737 27.38 -6.52 34.14
N ALA A 738 26.90 -6.64 32.90
CA ALA A 738 25.47 -6.49 32.62
C ALA A 738 24.66 -7.65 33.20
N ASP A 739 23.67 -7.32 34.05
CA ASP A 739 22.75 -8.27 34.66
C ASP A 739 21.80 -8.89 33.61
N LEU A 740 21.67 -10.22 33.66
CA LEU A 740 20.86 -11.03 32.76
C LEU A 740 19.39 -11.17 33.20
N ASN A 741 19.06 -10.74 34.42
CA ASN A 741 17.76 -10.97 35.05
C ASN A 741 16.91 -9.70 35.21
N ILE A 742 17.41 -8.52 34.81
CA ILE A 742 16.61 -7.28 34.82
C ILE A 742 15.45 -7.41 33.81
N PRO A 743 14.18 -7.35 34.27
CA PRO A 743 13.04 -7.37 33.37
C PRO A 743 12.77 -5.99 32.75
N ASN A 744 12.07 -5.96 31.62
CA ASN A 744 11.44 -4.73 31.10
C ASN A 744 10.18 -4.36 31.94
N ASN A 745 9.48 -3.30 31.55
CA ASN A 745 8.24 -2.87 32.22
C ASN A 745 7.07 -3.88 32.11
N GLU A 746 7.19 -4.87 31.23
CA GLU A 746 6.22 -5.97 31.03
C GLU A 746 6.65 -7.25 31.77
N GLY A 747 7.74 -7.21 32.56
CA GLY A 747 8.28 -8.38 33.27
C GLY A 747 9.20 -9.28 32.44
N TRP A 748 9.45 -8.97 31.15
CA TRP A 748 10.23 -9.83 30.26
C TRP A 748 11.73 -9.73 30.58
N THR A 749 12.35 -10.86 30.87
CA THR A 749 13.81 -10.99 30.99
C THR A 749 14.47 -11.21 29.62
N PRO A 750 15.79 -10.97 29.49
CA PRO A 750 16.57 -11.35 28.31
C PRO A 750 16.37 -12.81 27.87
N ILE A 751 16.27 -13.75 28.80
CA ILE A 751 16.08 -15.18 28.51
C ILE A 751 14.63 -15.51 28.08
N PHE A 752 13.63 -14.83 28.64
CA PHE A 752 12.25 -14.88 28.14
C PHE A 752 12.16 -14.38 26.68
N ALA A 753 12.78 -13.23 26.40
CA ALA A 753 12.79 -12.65 25.05
C ALA A 753 13.55 -13.53 24.03
N ALA A 754 14.63 -14.20 24.43
CA ALA A 754 15.31 -15.17 23.58
C ALA A 754 14.46 -16.44 23.34
N SER A 755 13.77 -16.93 24.37
CA SER A 755 12.87 -18.11 24.30
C SER A 755 11.68 -17.87 23.37
N LEU A 756 11.04 -16.69 23.45
CA LEU A 756 9.94 -16.29 22.58
C LEU A 756 10.34 -16.27 21.09
N ASN A 757 11.58 -15.84 20.79
CA ASN A 757 12.10 -15.79 19.41
C ASN A 757 12.77 -17.11 18.96
N GLY A 758 12.83 -18.14 19.82
CA GLY A 758 13.35 -19.47 19.46
C GLY A 758 14.87 -19.57 19.37
N ASN A 759 15.62 -18.60 19.92
CA ASN A 759 17.07 -18.61 19.84
C ASN A 759 17.67 -19.55 20.92
N LEU A 760 17.73 -20.84 20.61
CA LEU A 760 18.17 -21.89 21.54
C LEU A 760 19.61 -21.69 22.01
N GLU A 761 20.54 -21.33 21.12
CA GLU A 761 21.94 -21.04 21.48
C GLU A 761 22.04 -19.89 22.49
N MET A 762 21.27 -18.81 22.29
CA MET A 762 21.19 -17.69 23.22
C MET A 762 20.60 -18.10 24.58
N VAL A 763 19.54 -18.92 24.61
CA VAL A 763 18.92 -19.39 25.86
C VAL A 763 19.85 -20.33 26.62
N GLN A 764 20.51 -21.26 25.94
CA GLN A 764 21.51 -22.15 26.52
C GLN A 764 22.67 -21.34 27.13
N PHE A 765 23.19 -20.33 26.43
CA PHE A 765 24.22 -19.44 26.95
C PHE A 765 23.75 -18.65 28.16
N LEU A 766 22.60 -17.96 28.07
CA LEU A 766 22.06 -17.16 29.17
C LEU A 766 21.81 -18.00 30.42
N HIS A 767 21.24 -19.20 30.28
CA HIS A 767 21.05 -20.15 31.38
C HIS A 767 22.38 -20.61 31.99
N ALA A 768 23.37 -20.96 31.15
CA ALA A 768 24.71 -21.33 31.61
C ALA A 768 25.46 -20.17 32.31
N GLN A 769 25.06 -18.91 32.08
CA GLN A 769 25.55 -17.73 32.79
C GLN A 769 24.66 -17.32 34.00
N GLY A 770 23.68 -18.14 34.40
CA GLY A 770 22.85 -17.93 35.59
C GLY A 770 21.62 -17.04 35.39
N ALA A 771 21.11 -16.91 34.17
CA ALA A 771 19.78 -16.32 33.94
C ALA A 771 18.67 -17.26 34.43
N ASP A 772 17.69 -16.73 35.18
CA ASP A 772 16.63 -17.53 35.78
C ASP A 772 15.50 -17.84 34.78
N LEU A 773 15.27 -19.14 34.58
CA LEU A 773 14.21 -19.69 33.72
C LEU A 773 12.82 -19.65 34.34
N LYS A 774 12.69 -19.33 35.63
CA LYS A 774 11.42 -19.32 36.38
C LYS A 774 10.76 -17.95 36.45
N ILE A 775 11.47 -16.88 36.11
CA ILE A 775 10.90 -15.52 36.09
C ILE A 775 9.83 -15.46 34.99
N SER A 776 8.58 -15.26 35.42
CA SER A 776 7.46 -14.99 34.53
C SER A 776 7.33 -13.49 34.23
N ASP A 777 6.64 -13.18 33.14
CA ASP A 777 6.24 -11.80 32.85
C ASP A 777 5.06 -11.31 33.74
N THR A 778 4.61 -10.07 33.53
CA THR A 778 3.49 -9.50 34.31
C THR A 778 2.14 -10.17 34.03
N GLU A 779 2.02 -10.96 32.96
CA GLU A 779 0.85 -11.80 32.66
C GLU A 779 1.03 -13.24 33.18
N GLY A 780 2.14 -13.57 33.85
CA GLY A 780 2.43 -14.92 34.35
C GLY A 780 2.98 -15.88 33.30
N TRP A 781 3.39 -15.40 32.11
CA TRP A 781 4.00 -16.25 31.09
C TRP A 781 5.43 -16.62 31.52
N THR A 782 5.73 -17.91 31.58
CA THR A 782 7.10 -18.42 31.73
C THR A 782 7.81 -18.53 30.37
N PRO A 783 9.15 -18.64 30.33
CA PRO A 783 9.90 -18.88 29.08
C PRO A 783 9.41 -20.11 28.30
N ILE A 784 8.98 -21.18 28.99
CA ILE A 784 8.46 -22.40 28.36
C ILE A 784 7.05 -22.21 27.78
N PHE A 785 6.22 -21.40 28.43
CA PHE A 785 4.94 -20.96 27.88
C PHE A 785 5.14 -20.10 26.61
N ALA A 786 6.09 -19.17 26.63
CA ALA A 786 6.46 -18.34 25.48
C ALA A 786 7.02 -19.15 24.30
N ALA A 787 7.87 -20.15 24.56
CA ALA A 787 8.37 -21.07 23.53
C ALA A 787 7.24 -21.90 22.89
N SER A 788 6.28 -22.38 23.71
CA SER A 788 5.14 -23.17 23.26
C SER A 788 4.19 -22.40 22.31
N PHE A 789 4.09 -21.07 22.44
CA PHE A 789 3.29 -20.21 21.56
C PHE A 789 3.81 -20.18 20.10
N ASN A 790 5.13 -20.28 19.92
CA ASN A 790 5.80 -20.06 18.63
C ASN A 790 6.34 -21.33 17.93
N GLU A 791 6.03 -22.53 18.43
CA GLU A 791 6.45 -23.83 17.87
C GLU A 791 7.95 -24.15 18.01
N HIS A 792 8.62 -23.55 19.00
CA HIS A 792 10.03 -23.82 19.26
C HIS A 792 10.20 -25.13 20.03
N LEU A 793 9.92 -26.28 19.40
CA LEU A 793 9.88 -27.59 20.05
C LEU A 793 11.18 -27.94 20.79
N GLU A 794 12.34 -27.71 20.16
CA GLU A 794 13.66 -27.93 20.79
C GLU A 794 13.88 -27.03 22.01
N MET A 795 13.34 -25.81 21.99
CA MET A 795 13.34 -24.89 23.13
C MET A 795 12.44 -25.41 24.25
N VAL A 796 11.23 -25.88 23.94
CA VAL A 796 10.31 -26.47 24.94
C VAL A 796 10.92 -27.72 25.57
N GLN A 797 11.57 -28.57 24.77
CA GLN A 797 12.34 -29.74 25.23
C GLN A 797 13.48 -29.34 26.19
N PHE A 798 14.31 -28.38 25.78
CA PHE A 798 15.41 -27.88 26.60
C PHE A 798 14.91 -27.28 27.93
N LEU A 799 13.92 -26.39 27.88
CA LEU A 799 13.36 -25.73 29.05
C LEU A 799 12.69 -26.72 30.01
N HIS A 800 12.03 -27.76 29.50
CA HIS A 800 11.48 -28.83 30.32
C HIS A 800 12.60 -29.64 31.00
N ALA A 801 13.66 -29.99 30.27
CA ALA A 801 14.83 -30.69 30.81
C ALA A 801 15.58 -29.89 31.90
N GLN A 802 15.48 -28.55 31.88
CA GLN A 802 15.99 -27.68 32.97
C GLN A 802 15.00 -27.50 34.15
N GLY A 803 13.93 -28.30 34.21
CA GLY A 803 12.96 -28.29 35.31
C GLY A 803 11.81 -27.29 35.14
N GLY A 804 11.49 -26.88 33.90
CA GLY A 804 10.29 -26.11 33.59
C GLY A 804 9.02 -26.95 33.71
N ASP A 805 8.09 -26.52 34.57
CA ASP A 805 6.78 -27.14 34.75
C ASP A 805 5.85 -26.80 33.56
N LEU A 806 5.19 -27.84 33.04
CA LEU A 806 4.31 -27.80 31.87
C LEU A 806 2.85 -27.47 32.22
N ASN A 807 2.50 -27.46 33.50
CA ASN A 807 1.13 -27.27 34.00
C ASN A 807 0.91 -25.93 34.70
N ILE A 808 1.94 -25.10 34.91
CA ILE A 808 1.78 -23.75 35.46
C ILE A 808 0.90 -22.92 34.51
N PRO A 809 -0.24 -22.39 34.98
CA PRO A 809 -1.03 -21.44 34.21
C PRO A 809 -0.42 -20.03 34.30
N ASN A 810 -0.73 -19.19 33.31
CA ASN A 810 -0.53 -17.74 33.40
C ASN A 810 -1.67 -17.09 34.23
N ASN A 811 -1.66 -15.76 34.36
CA ASN A 811 -2.66 -14.99 35.13
C ASN A 811 -4.09 -15.03 34.54
N GLU A 812 -4.28 -15.63 33.36
CA GLU A 812 -5.57 -15.90 32.72
C GLU A 812 -5.95 -17.41 32.77
N ASP A 813 -5.33 -18.19 33.65
CA ASP A 813 -5.47 -19.65 33.75
C ASP A 813 -5.05 -20.43 32.49
N TRP A 814 -4.33 -19.82 31.54
CA TRP A 814 -3.85 -20.53 30.34
C TRP A 814 -2.61 -21.35 30.66
N THR A 815 -2.66 -22.64 30.33
CA THR A 815 -1.51 -23.55 30.36
C THR A 815 -0.78 -23.60 29.00
N PRO A 816 0.49 -24.04 28.96
CA PRO A 816 1.22 -24.25 27.71
C PRO A 816 0.47 -25.08 26.67
N ILE A 817 -0.25 -26.13 27.10
CA ILE A 817 -1.01 -27.01 26.19
C ILE A 817 -2.26 -26.33 25.61
N LEU A 818 -3.00 -25.55 26.41
CA LEU A 818 -4.12 -24.73 25.92
C LEU A 818 -3.65 -23.75 24.83
N ASN A 819 -2.48 -23.13 25.04
CA ASN A 819 -1.88 -22.17 24.12
C ASN A 819 -1.34 -22.83 22.83
N ALA A 820 -0.67 -23.98 22.94
CA ALA A 820 -0.23 -24.77 21.79
C ALA A 820 -1.42 -25.26 20.94
N SER A 821 -2.49 -25.73 21.58
CA SER A 821 -3.77 -26.07 20.92
C SER A 821 -4.46 -24.87 20.27
N LYS A 822 -4.40 -23.67 20.86
CA LYS A 822 -4.89 -22.40 20.24
C LYS A 822 -4.16 -22.07 18.95
N LYS A 823 -2.87 -22.38 18.89
CA LYS A 823 -1.94 -22.00 17.82
C LYS A 823 -1.75 -23.05 16.73
N GLY A 824 -2.20 -24.29 16.93
CA GLY A 824 -2.08 -25.36 15.94
C GLY A 824 -0.74 -26.11 16.00
N ARG A 825 0.00 -26.03 17.13
CA ARG A 825 1.35 -26.60 17.24
C ARG A 825 1.30 -28.07 17.64
N LEU A 826 1.02 -28.96 16.68
CA LEU A 826 0.76 -30.38 16.93
C LEU A 826 1.90 -31.08 17.68
N GLU A 827 3.15 -30.89 17.25
CA GLU A 827 4.29 -31.58 17.88
C GLU A 827 4.58 -31.05 19.31
N VAL A 828 4.29 -29.78 19.57
CA VAL A 828 4.33 -29.22 20.94
C VAL A 828 3.21 -29.83 21.80
N VAL A 829 1.98 -29.97 21.29
CA VAL A 829 0.88 -30.62 22.03
C VAL A 829 1.20 -32.09 22.34
N LYS A 830 1.74 -32.84 21.38
CA LYS A 830 2.22 -34.22 21.57
C LYS A 830 3.30 -34.30 22.66
N PHE A 831 4.32 -33.45 22.56
CA PHE A 831 5.41 -33.41 23.53
C PHE A 831 4.92 -33.08 24.94
N LEU A 832 4.10 -32.02 25.08
CA LEU A 832 3.53 -31.61 26.36
C LEU A 832 2.71 -32.74 26.99
N HIS A 833 1.82 -33.39 26.22
CA HIS A 833 1.02 -34.51 26.73
C HIS A 833 1.90 -35.69 27.18
N ALA A 834 2.89 -36.09 26.38
CA ALA A 834 3.80 -37.18 26.70
C ALA A 834 4.64 -36.95 27.98
N HIS A 835 4.80 -35.69 28.39
CA HIS A 835 5.54 -35.28 29.59
C HIS A 835 4.61 -34.81 30.73
N GLY A 836 3.34 -35.21 30.71
CA GLY A 836 2.41 -35.03 31.82
C GLY A 836 1.66 -33.69 31.86
N ALA A 837 1.56 -32.96 30.74
CA ALA A 837 0.63 -31.83 30.65
C ALA A 837 -0.82 -32.34 30.62
N ASN A 838 -1.65 -31.82 31.53
CA ASN A 838 -3.02 -32.30 31.71
C ASN A 838 -3.96 -31.76 30.61
N ILE A 839 -4.40 -32.67 29.73
CA ILE A 839 -5.31 -32.38 28.60
C ILE A 839 -6.74 -31.99 29.01
N HIS A 840 -7.08 -32.08 30.30
CA HIS A 840 -8.41 -31.76 30.83
C HIS A 840 -8.46 -30.42 31.57
N MET A 841 -7.33 -29.76 31.86
CA MET A 841 -7.35 -28.45 32.53
C MET A 841 -8.01 -27.41 31.62
N PRO A 842 -9.13 -26.78 32.05
CA PRO A 842 -9.70 -25.65 31.35
C PRO A 842 -8.92 -24.37 31.63
N GLY A 843 -8.91 -23.43 30.69
CA GLY A 843 -8.52 -22.04 30.96
C GLY A 843 -9.68 -21.24 31.59
N ASN A 844 -9.46 -19.95 31.87
CA ASN A 844 -10.42 -19.05 32.52
C ASN A 844 -11.86 -19.12 31.99
N ASN A 845 -12.03 -19.19 30.67
CA ASN A 845 -13.35 -19.30 30.01
C ASN A 845 -13.90 -20.74 29.97
N GLY A 846 -13.48 -21.64 30.87
CA GLY A 846 -13.86 -23.06 30.86
C GLY A 846 -13.36 -23.86 29.65
N CYS A 847 -12.58 -23.23 28.77
CA CYS A 847 -12.19 -23.82 27.50
C CYS A 847 -11.08 -24.89 27.70
N THR A 848 -11.35 -26.13 27.30
CA THR A 848 -10.36 -27.23 27.29
C THR A 848 -9.49 -27.19 26.03
N PRO A 849 -8.34 -27.90 25.99
CA PRO A 849 -7.49 -27.98 24.80
C PRO A 849 -8.24 -28.46 23.55
N ILE A 850 -9.20 -29.38 23.71
CA ILE A 850 -10.04 -29.87 22.61
C ILE A 850 -11.04 -28.80 22.13
N SER A 851 -11.76 -28.11 23.03
CA SER A 851 -12.72 -27.08 22.59
C SER A 851 -12.02 -25.90 21.91
N ILE A 852 -10.81 -25.56 22.34
CA ILE A 852 -9.96 -24.55 21.69
C ILE A 852 -9.49 -25.02 20.31
N ALA A 853 -8.96 -26.24 20.18
CA ALA A 853 -8.53 -26.80 18.90
C ALA A 853 -9.70 -26.87 17.91
N SER A 854 -10.88 -27.30 18.38
CA SER A 854 -12.10 -27.37 17.57
C SER A 854 -12.60 -25.99 17.14
N ARG A 855 -12.61 -24.99 18.03
CA ARG A 855 -12.93 -23.58 17.70
C ARG A 855 -11.97 -22.95 16.69
N LYS A 856 -10.76 -23.50 16.56
CA LYS A 856 -9.70 -23.01 15.66
C LYS A 856 -9.53 -23.81 14.38
N GLY A 857 -10.15 -24.99 14.26
CA GLY A 857 -10.09 -25.83 13.06
C GLY A 857 -8.88 -26.76 12.99
N HIS A 858 -8.18 -26.96 14.11
CA HIS A 858 -6.93 -27.74 14.13
C HIS A 858 -7.19 -29.25 14.16
N LEU A 859 -7.61 -29.81 13.03
CA LEU A 859 -8.07 -31.20 12.88
C LEU A 859 -7.15 -32.24 13.53
N GLU A 860 -5.85 -32.23 13.22
CA GLU A 860 -4.92 -33.23 13.76
C GLU A 860 -4.71 -33.10 15.29
N ILE A 861 -4.88 -31.90 15.86
CA ILE A 861 -4.86 -31.72 17.32
C ILE A 861 -6.15 -32.26 17.94
N VAL A 862 -7.31 -32.02 17.33
CA VAL A 862 -8.59 -32.59 17.80
C VAL A 862 -8.51 -34.12 17.77
N LYS A 863 -8.00 -34.70 16.68
CA LYS A 863 -7.78 -36.14 16.51
C LYS A 863 -6.82 -36.72 17.55
N PHE A 864 -5.69 -36.06 17.78
CA PHE A 864 -4.75 -36.43 18.83
C PHE A 864 -5.42 -36.39 20.22
N LEU A 865 -6.15 -35.33 20.55
CA LEU A 865 -6.82 -35.21 21.85
C LEU A 865 -7.95 -36.24 22.04
N CYS A 866 -8.79 -36.50 21.02
CA CYS A 866 -9.81 -37.55 21.07
C CYS A 866 -9.19 -38.94 21.32
N THR A 867 -8.14 -39.29 20.57
CA THR A 867 -7.43 -40.58 20.74
C THR A 867 -6.73 -40.75 22.10
N HIS A 868 -6.51 -39.66 22.83
CA HIS A 868 -5.94 -39.67 24.19
C HIS A 868 -6.99 -39.38 25.27
N GLY A 869 -8.28 -39.53 24.95
CA GLY A 869 -9.37 -39.52 25.94
C GLY A 869 -9.93 -38.14 26.31
N ALA A 870 -9.66 -37.09 25.54
CA ALA A 870 -10.26 -35.77 25.79
C ALA A 870 -11.80 -35.81 25.61
N ASN A 871 -12.53 -35.33 26.62
CA ASN A 871 -13.99 -35.36 26.62
C ASN A 871 -14.60 -34.36 25.63
N VAL A 872 -15.15 -34.89 24.52
CA VAL A 872 -15.80 -34.15 23.42
C VAL A 872 -17.08 -33.41 23.82
N HIS A 873 -17.65 -33.69 25.00
CA HIS A 873 -18.87 -33.07 25.50
C HIS A 873 -18.64 -31.92 26.49
N THR A 874 -17.38 -31.62 26.87
CA THR A 874 -17.10 -30.62 27.91
C THR A 874 -17.48 -29.21 27.42
N PRO A 875 -18.47 -28.53 28.03
CA PRO A 875 -18.81 -27.17 27.68
C PRO A 875 -17.78 -26.18 28.26
N ASN A 876 -17.72 -24.98 27.69
CA ASN A 876 -16.99 -23.84 28.24
C ASN A 876 -17.91 -22.96 29.13
N THR A 877 -17.46 -21.81 29.63
CA THR A 877 -18.31 -20.89 30.43
C THR A 877 -19.47 -20.23 29.66
N ASP A 878 -19.47 -20.33 28.33
CA ASP A 878 -20.58 -19.88 27.46
C ASP A 878 -21.53 -21.05 27.11
N ASP A 879 -21.35 -22.21 27.76
CA ASP A 879 -21.91 -23.54 27.48
C ASP A 879 -21.56 -24.14 26.09
N TRP A 880 -20.56 -23.58 25.40
CA TRP A 880 -20.12 -24.08 24.09
C TRP A 880 -19.30 -25.37 24.20
N THR A 881 -19.83 -26.44 23.64
CA THR A 881 -19.07 -27.67 23.37
C THR A 881 -18.10 -27.54 22.21
N PRO A 882 -17.09 -28.44 22.09
CA PRO A 882 -16.22 -28.55 20.93
C PRO A 882 -16.98 -28.57 19.59
N ILE A 883 -18.11 -29.28 19.49
CA ILE A 883 -18.90 -29.39 18.26
C ILE A 883 -19.64 -28.08 17.95
N PHE A 884 -20.25 -27.43 18.94
CA PHE A 884 -20.85 -26.10 18.76
C PHE A 884 -19.80 -25.08 18.30
N ALA A 885 -18.63 -25.08 18.95
CA ALA A 885 -17.54 -24.16 18.64
C ALA A 885 -16.93 -24.38 17.24
N ALA A 886 -16.90 -25.64 16.74
CA ALA A 886 -16.50 -25.97 15.37
C ALA A 886 -17.56 -25.55 14.34
N SER A 887 -18.85 -25.85 14.60
CA SER A 887 -19.97 -25.49 13.72
C SER A 887 -20.15 -23.99 13.58
N ASN A 888 -20.07 -23.22 14.67
CA ASN A 888 -20.11 -21.74 14.66
C ASN A 888 -18.90 -21.10 13.95
N ARG A 889 -17.86 -21.88 13.61
CA ARG A 889 -16.63 -21.41 12.97
C ARG A 889 -16.39 -22.00 11.57
N GLY A 890 -17.24 -22.89 11.09
CA GLY A 890 -17.19 -23.42 9.73
C GLY A 890 -16.22 -24.59 9.53
N HIS A 891 -15.80 -25.27 10.61
CA HIS A 891 -14.76 -26.31 10.54
C HIS A 891 -15.35 -27.70 10.26
N LEU A 892 -15.76 -27.95 9.01
CA LEU A 892 -16.46 -29.16 8.58
C LEU A 892 -15.77 -30.48 9.01
N ASP A 893 -14.47 -30.62 8.74
CA ASP A 893 -13.73 -31.86 9.04
C ASP A 893 -13.63 -32.11 10.55
N VAL A 894 -13.55 -31.04 11.35
CA VAL A 894 -13.57 -31.11 12.81
C VAL A 894 -14.96 -31.51 13.31
N VAL A 895 -16.04 -30.95 12.75
CA VAL A 895 -17.41 -31.35 13.09
C VAL A 895 -17.60 -32.84 12.79
N LYS A 896 -17.17 -33.30 11.61
CA LYS A 896 -17.22 -34.72 11.24
C LYS A 896 -16.44 -35.60 12.22
N LEU A 897 -15.19 -35.25 12.51
CA LEU A 897 -14.37 -36.01 13.46
C LEU A 897 -14.98 -36.06 14.87
N LEU A 898 -15.59 -34.97 15.34
CA LEU A 898 -16.25 -34.96 16.65
C LEU A 898 -17.50 -35.86 16.65
N LEU A 899 -18.31 -35.82 15.59
CA LEU A 899 -19.46 -36.72 15.40
C LEU A 899 -19.02 -38.19 15.37
N ASP A 900 -17.95 -38.51 14.62
CA ASP A 900 -17.33 -39.84 14.55
C ASP A 900 -16.82 -40.33 15.92
N ASN A 901 -16.50 -39.40 16.84
CA ASN A 901 -16.10 -39.68 18.23
C ASN A 901 -17.27 -39.55 19.23
N GLY A 902 -18.52 -39.62 18.76
CA GLY A 902 -19.71 -39.68 19.61
C GLY A 902 -20.17 -38.33 20.17
N ALA A 903 -19.66 -37.19 19.71
CA ALA A 903 -20.23 -35.89 20.06
C ALA A 903 -21.68 -35.82 19.56
N GLY A 904 -22.63 -35.75 20.49
CA GLY A 904 -24.05 -35.79 20.12
C GLY A 904 -24.46 -34.59 19.27
N VAL A 905 -25.34 -34.84 18.30
CA VAL A 905 -25.82 -33.83 17.35
C VAL A 905 -26.93 -32.96 17.92
N ASP A 906 -27.71 -33.55 18.82
CA ASP A 906 -28.90 -32.99 19.48
C ASP A 906 -28.72 -32.86 21.00
N VAL A 907 -27.46 -32.75 21.48
CA VAL A 907 -27.26 -32.53 22.92
C VAL A 907 -27.83 -31.15 23.27
N HIS A 908 -28.49 -31.08 24.43
CA HIS A 908 -28.87 -29.84 25.12
C HIS A 908 -27.66 -28.99 25.56
N THR A 909 -26.57 -28.98 24.78
CA THR A 909 -25.46 -28.02 24.88
C THR A 909 -25.89 -26.75 24.15
N ILE A 910 -26.95 -26.19 24.71
CA ILE A 910 -27.35 -24.81 24.60
C ILE A 910 -26.12 -23.95 24.89
N ASP A 911 -25.89 -22.89 24.12
CA ASP A 911 -25.19 -21.76 24.73
C ASP A 911 -26.14 -21.08 25.74
N ASN A 912 -25.70 -20.00 26.38
CA ASN A 912 -26.57 -19.13 27.21
C ASN A 912 -27.79 -18.49 26.46
N LYS A 913 -28.17 -19.01 25.28
CA LYS A 913 -29.30 -18.61 24.44
C LYS A 913 -30.06 -19.78 23.81
N HIS A 914 -29.87 -21.02 24.27
CA HIS A 914 -30.46 -22.22 23.65
C HIS A 914 -30.14 -22.41 22.15
N CYS A 915 -29.05 -21.80 21.66
CA CYS A 915 -28.59 -21.96 20.29
C CYS A 915 -27.91 -23.32 20.09
N THR A 916 -28.36 -24.09 19.10
CA THR A 916 -27.77 -25.41 18.76
C THR A 916 -26.66 -25.29 17.70
N PRO A 917 -25.80 -26.32 17.50
CA PRO A 917 -24.81 -26.31 16.41
C PRO A 917 -25.44 -26.09 15.02
N LEU A 918 -26.68 -26.57 14.83
CA LEU A 918 -27.48 -26.35 13.63
C LEU A 918 -27.82 -24.87 13.44
N HIS A 919 -28.35 -24.19 14.47
CA HIS A 919 -28.61 -22.74 14.44
C HIS A 919 -27.36 -21.93 14.10
N ALA A 920 -26.24 -22.24 14.76
CA ALA A 920 -24.98 -21.55 14.53
C ALA A 920 -24.50 -21.73 13.07
N ALA A 921 -24.56 -22.95 12.53
CA ALA A 921 -24.20 -23.22 11.14
C ALA A 921 -25.19 -22.59 10.14
N SER A 922 -26.50 -22.61 10.41
CA SER A 922 -27.55 -21.99 9.59
C SER A 922 -27.42 -20.47 9.51
N GLY A 923 -27.23 -19.78 10.64
CA GLY A 923 -27.04 -18.33 10.69
C GLY A 923 -25.70 -17.86 10.09
N LYS A 924 -24.70 -18.75 9.97
CA LYS A 924 -23.42 -18.47 9.30
C LYS A 924 -23.35 -18.93 7.84
N GLY A 925 -24.33 -19.70 7.37
CA GLY A 925 -24.40 -20.16 5.98
C GLY A 925 -23.55 -21.40 5.67
N TYR A 926 -23.11 -22.15 6.68
CA TYR A 926 -22.28 -23.34 6.51
C TYR A 926 -23.12 -24.56 6.09
N LEU A 927 -23.60 -24.54 4.84
CA LEU A 927 -24.54 -25.51 4.31
C LEU A 927 -24.06 -26.96 4.43
N ASP A 928 -22.78 -27.22 4.20
CA ASP A 928 -22.26 -28.59 4.26
C ASP A 928 -22.14 -29.11 5.71
N ILE A 929 -21.95 -28.22 6.70
CA ILE A 929 -22.08 -28.56 8.12
C ILE A 929 -23.54 -28.86 8.46
N VAL A 930 -24.49 -28.05 7.99
CA VAL A 930 -25.92 -28.28 8.21
C VAL A 930 -26.38 -29.60 7.59
N LYS A 931 -25.93 -29.92 6.37
CA LYS A 931 -26.14 -31.24 5.75
C LYS A 931 -25.52 -32.36 6.59
N LEU A 932 -24.27 -32.21 7.02
CA LEU A 932 -23.56 -33.22 7.81
C LEU A 932 -24.26 -33.51 9.14
N LEU A 933 -24.61 -32.46 9.91
CA LEU A 933 -25.39 -32.59 11.14
C LEU A 933 -26.71 -33.32 10.87
N TYR A 934 -27.47 -32.89 9.85
CA TYR A 934 -28.73 -33.52 9.45
C TYR A 934 -28.58 -35.00 9.02
N THR A 935 -27.45 -35.39 8.44
CA THR A 935 -27.19 -36.81 8.07
C THR A 935 -26.75 -37.69 9.25
N TYR A 936 -26.11 -37.11 10.28
CA TYR A 936 -25.66 -37.86 11.46
C TYR A 936 -26.75 -37.97 12.55
N GLY A 937 -27.72 -37.06 12.57
CA GLY A 937 -28.85 -37.11 13.49
C GLY A 937 -30.18 -37.31 12.76
N SER A 938 -30.70 -38.54 12.78
CA SER A 938 -32.03 -38.90 12.26
C SER A 938 -33.20 -38.19 12.97
N ASP A 939 -32.95 -37.68 14.19
CA ASP A 939 -33.96 -37.16 15.10
C ASP A 939 -33.82 -35.64 15.38
N ILE A 940 -32.94 -34.93 14.67
CA ILE A 940 -32.78 -33.48 14.88
C ILE A 940 -34.06 -32.74 14.50
N ASP A 941 -34.71 -32.12 15.47
CA ASP A 941 -35.82 -31.22 15.17
C ASP A 941 -35.30 -29.95 14.47
N ILE A 942 -35.52 -29.90 13.17
CA ILE A 942 -35.23 -28.76 12.31
C ILE A 942 -36.04 -27.50 12.68
N ASN A 943 -37.02 -27.63 13.58
CA ASN A 943 -37.85 -26.57 14.12
C ASN A 943 -37.53 -26.22 15.58
N ILE A 944 -36.47 -26.80 16.16
CA ILE A 944 -36.08 -26.50 17.55
C ILE A 944 -35.83 -24.98 17.68
N PRO A 945 -36.44 -24.28 18.65
CA PRO A 945 -36.25 -22.83 18.82
C PRO A 945 -35.07 -22.50 19.75
N ASP A 946 -34.41 -21.37 19.50
CA ASP A 946 -33.51 -20.70 20.46
C ASP A 946 -34.30 -19.93 21.56
N ASP A 947 -33.61 -19.31 22.51
CA ASP A 947 -34.22 -18.52 23.61
C ASP A 947 -35.02 -17.28 23.15
N ILE A 948 -34.88 -16.91 21.87
CA ILE A 948 -35.65 -15.84 21.24
C ILE A 948 -36.70 -16.46 20.30
N GLY A 949 -37.02 -17.75 20.43
CA GLY A 949 -38.04 -18.46 19.66
C GLY A 949 -37.65 -18.72 18.21
N ARG A 950 -36.40 -18.45 17.81
CA ARG A 950 -35.96 -18.56 16.42
C ARG A 950 -35.56 -19.97 16.12
N THR A 951 -36.09 -20.51 15.03
CA THR A 951 -35.68 -21.79 14.46
C THR A 951 -34.48 -21.61 13.51
N PRO A 952 -33.80 -22.68 13.07
CA PRO A 952 -32.71 -22.60 12.10
C PRO A 952 -33.08 -21.81 10.83
N VAL A 953 -34.31 -21.97 10.32
CA VAL A 953 -34.79 -21.21 9.15
C VAL A 953 -34.98 -19.72 9.43
N HIS A 954 -35.32 -19.31 10.66
CA HIS A 954 -35.30 -17.89 11.06
C HIS A 954 -33.87 -17.32 10.99
N THR A 955 -32.88 -18.04 11.53
CA THR A 955 -31.48 -17.57 11.52
C THR A 955 -30.91 -17.46 10.11
N ALA A 956 -31.21 -18.42 9.24
CA ALA A 956 -30.83 -18.40 7.83
C ALA A 956 -31.53 -17.29 7.04
N ALA A 957 -32.83 -17.08 7.26
CA ALA A 957 -33.62 -16.02 6.62
C ALA A 957 -33.24 -14.61 7.11
N TYR A 958 -32.87 -14.45 8.38
CA TYR A 958 -32.30 -13.22 8.94
C TYR A 958 -30.94 -12.90 8.28
N ALA A 959 -30.07 -13.90 8.16
CA ALA A 959 -28.70 -13.72 7.67
C ALA A 959 -28.56 -13.66 6.14
N GLY A 960 -29.57 -14.06 5.37
CA GLY A 960 -29.59 -13.95 3.91
C GLY A 960 -29.10 -15.20 3.15
N HIS A 961 -29.02 -16.36 3.81
CA HIS A 961 -28.46 -17.58 3.21
C HIS A 961 -29.49 -18.33 2.37
N VAL A 962 -29.62 -17.97 1.08
CA VAL A 962 -30.65 -18.51 0.15
C VAL A 962 -30.66 -20.04 0.11
N GLU A 963 -29.53 -20.68 -0.25
CA GLU A 963 -29.46 -22.15 -0.38
C GLU A 963 -29.63 -22.87 0.97
N MET A 964 -29.32 -22.21 2.08
CA MET A 964 -29.60 -22.72 3.43
C MET A 964 -31.10 -22.74 3.70
N VAL A 965 -31.83 -21.65 3.40
CA VAL A 965 -33.29 -21.62 3.57
C VAL A 965 -33.96 -22.65 2.68
N LYS A 966 -33.53 -22.81 1.42
CA LYS A 966 -34.04 -23.85 0.51
C LYS A 966 -33.87 -25.24 1.12
N PHE A 967 -32.65 -25.61 1.50
CA PHE A 967 -32.36 -26.90 2.11
C PHE A 967 -33.19 -27.15 3.37
N LEU A 968 -33.30 -26.16 4.27
CA LEU A 968 -34.09 -26.30 5.50
C LEU A 968 -35.58 -26.50 5.20
N CYS A 969 -36.14 -25.79 4.23
CA CYS A 969 -37.55 -25.96 3.82
C CYS A 969 -37.80 -27.32 3.14
N GLU A 970 -36.89 -27.78 2.28
CA GLU A 970 -36.91 -29.12 1.69
C GLU A 970 -36.85 -30.24 2.75
N LYS A 971 -36.26 -29.96 3.91
CA LYS A 971 -36.21 -30.86 5.08
C LYS A 971 -37.35 -30.64 6.09
N GLY A 972 -38.36 -29.84 5.76
CA GLY A 972 -39.59 -29.69 6.56
C GLY A 972 -39.57 -28.58 7.61
N ALA A 973 -38.68 -27.59 7.51
CA ALA A 973 -38.70 -26.43 8.40
C ALA A 973 -39.99 -25.61 8.27
N ASN A 974 -40.61 -25.30 9.41
CA ASN A 974 -41.88 -24.59 9.50
C ASN A 974 -41.68 -23.07 9.30
N ILE A 975 -42.00 -22.61 8.08
CA ILE A 975 -41.86 -21.20 7.68
C ILE A 975 -42.94 -20.25 8.25
N ARG A 976 -43.87 -20.77 9.06
CA ARG A 976 -45.00 -20.01 9.66
C ARG A 976 -44.88 -19.83 11.17
N THR A 977 -43.86 -20.40 11.83
CA THR A 977 -43.57 -20.13 13.24
C THR A 977 -43.21 -18.66 13.47
N PHE A 978 -43.54 -18.16 14.67
CA PHE A 978 -43.12 -16.86 15.16
C PHE A 978 -41.96 -17.01 16.14
N ASP A 979 -40.96 -16.14 16.05
CA ASP A 979 -39.98 -15.94 17.12
C ASP A 979 -40.60 -15.20 18.33
N HIS A 980 -39.89 -15.08 19.46
CA HIS A 980 -40.33 -14.34 20.65
C HIS A 980 -40.45 -12.81 20.42
N GLN A 981 -39.99 -12.30 19.27
CA GLN A 981 -40.28 -10.94 18.80
C GLN A 981 -41.50 -10.92 17.84
N HIS A 982 -42.23 -12.04 17.77
CA HIS A 982 -43.39 -12.30 16.94
C HIS A 982 -43.14 -12.14 15.44
N LYS A 983 -41.92 -12.44 14.97
CA LYS A 983 -41.53 -12.35 13.55
C LYS A 983 -41.48 -13.74 12.92
N THR A 984 -41.89 -13.85 11.67
CA THR A 984 -41.69 -15.06 10.86
C THR A 984 -40.36 -15.02 10.10
N PRO A 985 -39.91 -16.13 9.48
CA PRO A 985 -38.78 -16.12 8.56
C PRO A 985 -39.03 -15.18 7.36
N LEU A 986 -40.26 -15.11 6.85
CA LEU A 986 -40.63 -14.19 5.76
C LEU A 986 -40.53 -12.73 6.19
N TYR A 987 -41.02 -12.38 7.39
CA TYR A 987 -40.86 -11.03 7.96
C TYR A 987 -39.38 -10.65 8.05
N SER A 988 -38.55 -11.57 8.55
CA SER A 988 -37.11 -11.36 8.70
C SER A 988 -36.42 -11.14 7.35
N ALA A 989 -36.73 -11.98 6.36
CA ALA A 989 -36.21 -11.81 5.00
C ALA A 989 -36.64 -10.48 4.36
N ALA A 990 -37.90 -10.07 4.56
CA ALA A 990 -38.44 -8.82 4.05
C ALA A 990 -37.77 -7.58 4.68
N HIS A 991 -37.57 -7.57 6.00
CA HIS A 991 -36.90 -6.48 6.73
C HIS A 991 -35.43 -6.32 6.31
N TRP A 992 -34.68 -7.42 6.20
CA TRP A 992 -33.25 -7.36 5.88
C TRP A 992 -32.94 -7.23 4.39
N GLY A 993 -33.94 -7.40 3.51
CA GLY A 993 -33.83 -7.11 2.07
C GLY A 993 -33.55 -8.32 1.18
N HIS A 994 -33.75 -9.54 1.68
CA HIS A 994 -33.35 -10.79 1.03
C HIS A 994 -34.39 -11.28 0.00
N LEU A 995 -34.48 -10.60 -1.16
CA LEU A 995 -35.52 -10.82 -2.17
C LEU A 995 -35.68 -12.29 -2.61
N GLU A 996 -34.60 -13.03 -2.86
CA GLU A 996 -34.70 -14.43 -3.29
C GLU A 996 -35.23 -15.36 -2.19
N ILE A 997 -34.98 -15.04 -0.91
CA ILE A 997 -35.58 -15.74 0.23
C ILE A 997 -37.08 -15.41 0.32
N VAL A 998 -37.45 -14.14 0.14
CA VAL A 998 -38.86 -13.72 0.10
C VAL A 998 -39.62 -14.44 -1.01
N LYS A 999 -39.06 -14.48 -2.23
CA LYS A 999 -39.62 -15.23 -3.38
C LYS A 999 -39.83 -16.71 -3.06
N TYR A 1000 -38.79 -17.35 -2.51
CA TYR A 1000 -38.82 -18.77 -2.21
C TYR A 1000 -39.83 -19.10 -1.09
N LEU A 1001 -39.77 -18.40 0.05
CA LEU A 1001 -40.68 -18.62 1.18
C LEU A 1001 -42.15 -18.36 0.78
N TYR A 1002 -42.42 -17.30 0.01
CA TYR A 1002 -43.77 -17.05 -0.51
C TYR A 1002 -44.24 -18.19 -1.42
N GLY A 1003 -43.39 -18.66 -2.34
CA GLY A 1003 -43.68 -19.80 -3.21
C GLY A 1003 -43.95 -21.12 -2.47
N HIS A 1004 -43.50 -21.25 -1.22
CA HIS A 1004 -43.74 -22.40 -0.34
C HIS A 1004 -44.87 -22.15 0.67
N GLY A 1005 -45.68 -21.10 0.48
CA GLY A 1005 -46.89 -20.85 1.27
C GLY A 1005 -46.67 -20.10 2.59
N ALA A 1006 -45.60 -19.30 2.70
CA ALA A 1006 -45.51 -18.28 3.74
C ALA A 1006 -46.51 -17.14 3.45
N ASP A 1007 -47.26 -16.75 4.47
CA ASP A 1007 -48.28 -15.70 4.38
C ASP A 1007 -47.64 -14.30 4.36
N ALA A 1008 -47.87 -13.54 3.29
CA ALA A 1008 -47.34 -12.19 3.09
C ALA A 1008 -48.09 -11.10 3.86
N ASP A 1009 -49.32 -11.37 4.27
CA ASP A 1009 -50.20 -10.45 5.01
C ASP A 1009 -50.28 -10.81 6.50
N ILE A 1010 -49.44 -11.76 6.96
CA ILE A 1010 -49.37 -12.14 8.37
C ILE A 1010 -48.98 -10.94 9.23
N HIS A 1011 -49.91 -10.50 10.07
CA HIS A 1011 -49.64 -9.49 11.08
C HIS A 1011 -48.84 -10.13 12.22
N THR A 1012 -47.74 -9.51 12.65
CA THR A 1012 -47.05 -9.91 13.87
C THR A 1012 -48.00 -9.72 15.06
N PRO A 1013 -48.24 -10.74 15.93
CA PRO A 1013 -49.12 -10.62 17.11
C PRO A 1013 -48.55 -9.74 18.24
N THR A 1014 -47.80 -8.69 17.88
CA THR A 1014 -47.33 -7.63 18.77
C THR A 1014 -48.40 -6.54 18.94
N ASP A 1015 -48.21 -5.70 19.96
CA ASP A 1015 -48.87 -4.39 20.10
C ASP A 1015 -48.65 -3.44 18.90
N ILE A 1016 -47.86 -3.83 17.88
CA ILE A 1016 -47.61 -3.05 16.67
C ILE A 1016 -48.28 -3.65 15.43
N GLY A 1017 -48.54 -4.96 15.33
CA GLY A 1017 -49.37 -5.53 14.25
C GLY A 1017 -48.81 -5.43 12.82
N ARG A 1018 -47.49 -5.53 12.61
CA ARG A 1018 -46.84 -5.25 11.30
C ARG A 1018 -46.83 -6.45 10.36
N THR A 1019 -46.87 -6.20 9.04
CA THR A 1019 -46.75 -7.24 7.99
C THR A 1019 -45.37 -7.26 7.31
N PRO A 1020 -44.98 -8.35 6.61
CA PRO A 1020 -43.83 -8.40 5.73
C PRO A 1020 -43.74 -7.23 4.72
N VAL A 1021 -44.86 -6.84 4.11
CA VAL A 1021 -44.93 -5.66 3.22
C VAL A 1021 -44.62 -4.37 3.97
N TYR A 1022 -45.28 -4.14 5.13
CA TYR A 1022 -45.05 -2.94 5.94
C TYR A 1022 -43.56 -2.79 6.27
N THR A 1023 -42.89 -3.86 6.71
CA THR A 1023 -41.48 -3.77 7.10
C THR A 1023 -40.53 -3.61 5.90
N ALA A 1024 -40.91 -4.08 4.71
CA ALA A 1024 -40.18 -3.79 3.47
C ALA A 1024 -40.30 -2.31 3.07
N CYS A 1025 -41.48 -1.70 3.26
CA CYS A 1025 -41.70 -0.26 3.08
C CYS A 1025 -40.93 0.58 4.11
N GLU A 1026 -40.89 0.16 5.38
CA GLU A 1026 -40.10 0.83 6.44
C GLU A 1026 -38.60 0.84 6.12
N THR A 1027 -38.06 -0.28 5.63
CA THR A 1027 -36.62 -0.48 5.41
C THR A 1027 -36.14 -0.18 3.98
N GLY A 1028 -37.00 0.36 3.11
CA GLY A 1028 -36.62 0.83 1.76
C GLY A 1028 -36.45 -0.26 0.70
N ARG A 1029 -37.07 -1.43 0.87
CA ARG A 1029 -36.84 -2.62 0.02
C ARG A 1029 -37.77 -2.69 -1.19
N ILE A 1030 -37.64 -1.74 -2.13
CA ILE A 1030 -38.56 -1.60 -3.27
C ILE A 1030 -38.74 -2.90 -4.09
N GLY A 1031 -37.69 -3.71 -4.31
CA GLY A 1031 -37.80 -4.98 -5.04
C GLY A 1031 -38.70 -6.02 -4.33
N ILE A 1032 -38.70 -6.02 -2.99
CA ILE A 1032 -39.58 -6.87 -2.18
C ILE A 1032 -41.00 -6.31 -2.16
N VAL A 1033 -41.17 -4.98 -2.06
CA VAL A 1033 -42.50 -4.34 -2.13
C VAL A 1033 -43.19 -4.63 -3.47
N LYS A 1034 -42.45 -4.50 -4.59
CA LYS A 1034 -42.92 -4.85 -5.93
C LYS A 1034 -43.32 -6.32 -6.02
N PHE A 1035 -42.45 -7.23 -5.60
CA PHE A 1035 -42.71 -8.67 -5.66
C PHE A 1035 -43.92 -9.08 -4.81
N LEU A 1036 -44.03 -8.62 -3.56
CA LEU A 1036 -45.15 -8.97 -2.69
C LEU A 1036 -46.48 -8.40 -3.23
N TYR A 1037 -46.47 -7.19 -3.81
CA TYR A 1037 -47.62 -6.63 -4.51
C TYR A 1037 -48.04 -7.46 -5.73
N GLU A 1038 -47.09 -7.82 -6.61
CA GLU A 1038 -47.34 -8.70 -7.78
C GLU A 1038 -47.90 -10.07 -7.39
N LYS A 1039 -47.72 -10.47 -6.12
CA LYS A 1039 -48.24 -11.71 -5.54
C LYS A 1039 -49.55 -11.54 -4.75
N GLY A 1040 -50.10 -10.34 -4.68
CA GLY A 1040 -51.41 -10.06 -4.10
C GLY A 1040 -51.40 -9.60 -2.63
N ALA A 1041 -50.23 -9.30 -2.05
CA ALA A 1041 -50.14 -8.84 -0.67
C ALA A 1041 -50.76 -7.44 -0.49
N ASN A 1042 -51.44 -7.23 0.65
CA ASN A 1042 -52.27 -6.07 0.90
C ASN A 1042 -51.45 -4.81 1.30
N LEU A 1043 -51.33 -3.89 0.34
CA LEU A 1043 -50.67 -2.58 0.53
C LEU A 1043 -51.41 -1.62 1.48
N ARG A 1044 -52.68 -1.88 1.80
CA ARG A 1044 -53.52 -1.09 2.73
C ARG A 1044 -53.55 -1.66 4.15
N THR A 1045 -52.62 -2.54 4.47
CA THR A 1045 -52.39 -2.98 5.85
C THR A 1045 -52.04 -1.78 6.72
N PHE A 1046 -52.37 -1.82 8.01
CA PHE A 1046 -51.94 -0.81 8.97
C PHE A 1046 -51.37 -1.47 10.21
N ASP A 1047 -50.41 -0.77 10.84
CA ASP A 1047 -49.96 -1.10 12.18
C ASP A 1047 -51.02 -0.67 13.22
N ASN A 1048 -50.89 -1.13 14.46
CA ASN A 1048 -51.86 -0.82 15.53
C ASN A 1048 -51.89 0.68 15.94
N GLN A 1049 -51.09 1.55 15.31
CA GLN A 1049 -51.14 3.01 15.44
C GLN A 1049 -51.76 3.68 14.19
N ARG A 1050 -52.41 2.86 13.35
CA ARG A 1050 -53.01 3.18 12.05
C ARG A 1050 -52.04 3.79 11.04
N LYS A 1051 -50.75 3.44 11.10
CA LYS A 1051 -49.77 3.80 10.07
C LYS A 1051 -49.86 2.82 8.91
N THR A 1052 -49.95 3.34 7.70
CA THR A 1052 -49.95 2.55 6.46
C THR A 1052 -48.52 2.37 5.91
N PRO A 1053 -48.27 1.38 5.04
CA PRO A 1053 -47.06 1.25 4.25
C PRO A 1053 -46.65 2.55 3.53
N LEU A 1054 -47.61 3.33 3.04
CA LEU A 1054 -47.37 4.63 2.41
C LEU A 1054 -46.92 5.68 3.44
N TYR A 1055 -47.54 5.74 4.62
CA TYR A 1055 -47.11 6.62 5.71
C TYR A 1055 -45.67 6.30 6.15
N VAL A 1056 -45.34 5.03 6.39
CA VAL A 1056 -44.01 4.65 6.91
C VAL A 1056 -42.92 4.83 5.83
N ALA A 1057 -43.22 4.57 4.56
CA ALA A 1057 -42.32 4.88 3.45
C ALA A 1057 -42.09 6.40 3.31
N ALA A 1058 -43.14 7.23 3.48
CA ALA A 1058 -43.01 8.69 3.49
C ALA A 1058 -42.19 9.20 4.70
N HIS A 1059 -42.40 8.61 5.88
CA HIS A 1059 -41.65 8.94 7.10
C HIS A 1059 -40.14 8.71 6.92
N TRP A 1060 -39.73 7.53 6.42
CA TRP A 1060 -38.32 7.21 6.21
C TRP A 1060 -37.74 7.74 4.87
N GLY A 1061 -38.54 8.44 4.07
CA GLY A 1061 -38.08 9.16 2.87
C GLY A 1061 -37.93 8.31 1.60
N HIS A 1062 -38.52 7.11 1.55
CA HIS A 1062 -38.39 6.15 0.44
C HIS A 1062 -39.27 6.54 -0.77
N LEU A 1063 -38.89 7.59 -1.50
CA LEU A 1063 -39.69 8.21 -2.56
C LEU A 1063 -40.14 7.22 -3.65
N GLU A 1064 -39.27 6.32 -4.11
CA GLU A 1064 -39.62 5.34 -5.15
C GLU A 1064 -40.63 4.29 -4.66
N ILE A 1065 -40.66 3.99 -3.35
CA ILE A 1065 -41.70 3.16 -2.75
C ILE A 1065 -43.02 3.94 -2.69
N VAL A 1066 -43.00 5.21 -2.25
CA VAL A 1066 -44.22 6.04 -2.20
C VAL A 1066 -44.82 6.23 -3.60
N LYS A 1067 -44.00 6.48 -4.62
CA LYS A 1067 -44.42 6.50 -6.03
C LYS A 1067 -45.07 5.19 -6.47
N PHE A 1068 -44.44 4.05 -6.15
CA PHE A 1068 -44.93 2.74 -6.52
C PHE A 1068 -46.25 2.37 -5.81
N LEU A 1069 -46.37 2.64 -4.51
CA LEU A 1069 -47.60 2.40 -3.74
C LEU A 1069 -48.74 3.28 -4.29
N HIS A 1070 -48.47 4.57 -4.51
CA HIS A 1070 -49.41 5.53 -5.10
C HIS A 1070 -49.96 5.03 -6.44
N SER A 1071 -49.11 4.57 -7.35
CA SER A 1071 -49.55 4.14 -8.69
C SER A 1071 -50.29 2.80 -8.73
N HIS A 1072 -50.43 2.10 -7.59
CA HIS A 1072 -51.02 0.77 -7.47
C HIS A 1072 -52.07 0.72 -6.35
N GLU A 1073 -53.03 1.66 -6.41
CA GLU A 1073 -54.22 1.72 -5.55
C GLU A 1073 -53.99 1.87 -4.02
N ALA A 1074 -52.80 2.27 -3.56
CA ALA A 1074 -52.67 2.91 -2.23
C ALA A 1074 -53.15 4.39 -2.24
N ASP A 1075 -53.70 4.84 -3.37
CA ASP A 1075 -54.16 6.21 -3.68
C ASP A 1075 -55.18 6.78 -2.68
N THR A 1076 -55.87 5.94 -1.91
CA THR A 1076 -56.80 6.38 -0.84
C THR A 1076 -56.11 6.79 0.46
N ASP A 1077 -54.86 6.38 0.70
CA ASP A 1077 -54.18 6.55 2.00
C ASP A 1077 -53.29 7.80 2.11
N ILE A 1078 -53.17 8.60 1.05
CA ILE A 1078 -52.46 9.91 1.10
C ILE A 1078 -53.11 10.90 2.08
N HIS A 1079 -54.39 10.66 2.42
CA HIS A 1079 -55.18 11.45 3.37
C HIS A 1079 -55.36 10.76 4.73
N THR A 1080 -55.13 9.45 4.84
CA THR A 1080 -55.39 8.66 6.05
C THR A 1080 -54.51 9.16 7.20
N PRO A 1081 -55.08 9.71 8.28
CA PRO A 1081 -54.32 10.09 9.45
C PRO A 1081 -54.08 8.85 10.32
N THR A 1082 -52.87 8.80 10.89
CA THR A 1082 -52.52 7.93 12.03
C THR A 1082 -53.33 8.27 13.28
N ASP A 1083 -53.26 7.44 14.32
CA ASP A 1083 -53.93 7.69 15.63
C ASP A 1083 -53.44 8.94 16.38
N ILE A 1084 -52.46 9.67 15.84
CA ILE A 1084 -52.00 10.98 16.32
C ILE A 1084 -52.37 12.11 15.35
N GLY A 1085 -53.25 11.88 14.37
CA GLY A 1085 -53.72 12.85 13.38
C GLY A 1085 -52.75 13.11 12.22
N ARG A 1086 -51.59 12.43 12.16
CA ARG A 1086 -50.54 12.72 11.17
C ARG A 1086 -50.75 11.96 9.87
N THR A 1087 -50.68 12.68 8.75
CA THR A 1087 -50.77 12.17 7.38
C THR A 1087 -49.38 11.91 6.77
N PRO A 1088 -49.28 11.20 5.63
CA PRO A 1088 -48.02 11.02 4.89
C PRO A 1088 -47.31 12.34 4.54
N VAL A 1089 -48.06 13.35 4.07
CA VAL A 1089 -47.47 14.67 3.74
C VAL A 1089 -46.99 15.42 4.98
N TYR A 1090 -47.73 15.32 6.10
CA TYR A 1090 -47.27 15.86 7.38
C TYR A 1090 -45.92 15.24 7.77
N THR A 1091 -45.77 13.91 7.68
CA THR A 1091 -44.51 13.29 8.09
C THR A 1091 -43.35 13.52 7.11
N ALA A 1092 -43.61 13.78 5.83
CA ALA A 1092 -42.59 14.23 4.88
C ALA A 1092 -42.07 15.64 5.24
N CYS A 1093 -42.94 16.53 5.74
CA CYS A 1093 -42.55 17.82 6.30
C CYS A 1093 -41.77 17.68 7.62
N VAL A 1094 -42.12 16.70 8.47
CA VAL A 1094 -41.36 16.37 9.71
C VAL A 1094 -39.93 15.93 9.40
N THR A 1095 -39.68 15.24 8.28
CA THR A 1095 -38.34 14.75 7.91
C THR A 1095 -37.60 15.64 6.91
N GLY A 1096 -38.23 16.72 6.42
CA GLY A 1096 -37.60 17.70 5.55
C GLY A 1096 -37.44 17.26 4.09
N ASN A 1097 -38.09 16.17 3.68
CA ASN A 1097 -37.94 15.62 2.33
C ASN A 1097 -38.80 16.39 1.32
N ILE A 1098 -38.24 17.47 0.76
CA ILE A 1098 -38.92 18.35 -0.19
C ILE A 1098 -39.47 17.63 -1.43
N GLU A 1099 -38.75 16.66 -2.01
CA GLU A 1099 -39.24 15.93 -3.19
C GLU A 1099 -40.41 15.00 -2.85
N MET A 1100 -40.43 14.43 -1.64
CA MET A 1100 -41.59 13.71 -1.12
C MET A 1100 -42.79 14.64 -0.88
N VAL A 1101 -42.56 15.83 -0.31
CA VAL A 1101 -43.63 16.83 -0.08
C VAL A 1101 -44.23 17.31 -1.41
N LYS A 1102 -43.38 17.62 -2.41
CA LYS A 1102 -43.81 17.96 -3.77
C LYS A 1102 -44.65 16.85 -4.38
N PHE A 1103 -44.12 15.62 -4.42
CA PHE A 1103 -44.83 14.49 -5.02
C PHE A 1103 -46.19 14.24 -4.34
N LEU A 1104 -46.24 14.18 -3.01
CA LEU A 1104 -47.50 13.99 -2.29
C LEU A 1104 -48.50 15.13 -2.55
N HIS A 1105 -48.03 16.38 -2.67
CA HIS A 1105 -48.89 17.51 -3.01
C HIS A 1105 -49.41 17.47 -4.46
N GLU A 1106 -48.56 17.14 -5.44
CA GLU A 1106 -48.96 16.89 -6.84
C GLU A 1106 -50.02 15.78 -6.95
N LYS A 1107 -50.01 14.84 -6.01
CA LYS A 1107 -51.01 13.77 -5.88
C LYS A 1107 -52.22 14.13 -5.03
N GLY A 1108 -52.37 15.39 -4.63
CA GLY A 1108 -53.56 15.93 -3.96
C GLY A 1108 -53.49 15.94 -2.43
N ALA A 1109 -52.38 15.53 -1.80
CA ALA A 1109 -52.30 15.49 -0.35
C ALA A 1109 -52.47 16.88 0.29
N ASN A 1110 -53.35 16.94 1.32
CA ASN A 1110 -53.70 18.20 1.97
C ASN A 1110 -52.60 18.68 2.93
N ILE A 1111 -51.86 19.71 2.48
CA ILE A 1111 -50.78 20.36 3.23
C ILE A 1111 -51.25 21.24 4.40
N ARG A 1112 -52.57 21.48 4.53
CA ARG A 1112 -53.21 22.24 5.63
C ARG A 1112 -53.81 21.31 6.71
N THR A 1113 -53.27 20.10 6.84
CA THR A 1113 -53.71 19.13 7.85
C THR A 1113 -53.23 19.51 9.25
N PHE A 1114 -53.89 18.95 10.27
CA PHE A 1114 -53.54 19.13 11.68
C PHE A 1114 -53.30 17.77 12.32
N ASP A 1115 -52.26 17.64 13.15
CA ASP A 1115 -52.15 16.49 14.07
C ASP A 1115 -53.05 16.68 15.30
N HIS A 1116 -53.13 15.70 16.20
CA HIS A 1116 -53.94 15.82 17.43
C HIS A 1116 -53.40 16.85 18.45
N GLN A 1117 -52.20 17.42 18.23
CA GLN A 1117 -51.69 18.60 18.93
C GLN A 1117 -52.01 19.90 18.18
N HIS A 1118 -52.90 19.83 17.18
CA HIS A 1118 -53.26 20.90 16.25
C HIS A 1118 -52.05 21.61 15.60
N LYS A 1119 -50.94 20.89 15.38
CA LYS A 1119 -49.78 21.41 14.65
C LYS A 1119 -49.98 21.21 13.17
N THR A 1120 -49.51 22.16 12.36
CA THR A 1120 -49.55 22.08 10.90
C THR A 1120 -48.21 21.58 10.32
N PRO A 1121 -48.18 21.06 9.08
CA PRO A 1121 -46.94 20.74 8.39
C PRO A 1121 -45.98 21.94 8.30
N LEU A 1122 -46.51 23.16 8.13
CA LEU A 1122 -45.72 24.40 8.10
C LEU A 1122 -45.10 24.70 9.47
N TYR A 1123 -45.86 24.57 10.56
CA TYR A 1123 -45.37 24.75 11.92
C TYR A 1123 -44.20 23.80 12.22
N VAL A 1124 -44.31 22.52 11.88
CA VAL A 1124 -43.23 21.55 12.18
C VAL A 1124 -42.02 21.73 11.25
N ALA A 1125 -42.24 22.09 9.98
CA ALA A 1125 -41.15 22.45 9.09
C ALA A 1125 -40.38 23.68 9.59
N ALA A 1126 -41.10 24.69 10.13
CA ALA A 1126 -40.52 25.88 10.74
C ALA A 1126 -39.75 25.57 12.04
N HIS A 1127 -40.31 24.73 12.92
CA HIS A 1127 -39.63 24.24 14.13
C HIS A 1127 -38.31 23.52 13.83
N ARG A 1128 -38.22 22.80 12.69
CA ARG A 1128 -37.03 22.05 12.26
C ARG A 1128 -36.13 22.77 11.24
N GLY A 1129 -36.48 23.99 10.83
CA GLY A 1129 -35.64 24.82 9.97
C GLY A 1129 -35.64 24.45 8.48
N TYR A 1130 -36.61 23.68 7.99
CA TYR A 1130 -36.63 23.19 6.60
C TYR A 1130 -37.13 24.26 5.60
N LEU A 1131 -36.30 25.28 5.35
CA LEU A 1131 -36.63 26.45 4.54
C LEU A 1131 -37.27 26.13 3.18
N ASP A 1132 -36.78 25.11 2.45
CA ASP A 1132 -37.31 24.81 1.12
C ASP A 1132 -38.69 24.12 1.17
N VAL A 1133 -38.96 23.34 2.23
CA VAL A 1133 -40.31 22.81 2.53
C VAL A 1133 -41.24 23.96 2.90
N ILE A 1134 -40.78 24.92 3.71
CA ILE A 1134 -41.56 26.10 4.12
C ILE A 1134 -41.91 26.98 2.92
N LYS A 1135 -40.94 27.26 2.03
CA LYS A 1135 -41.16 27.98 0.76
C LYS A 1135 -42.23 27.30 -0.09
N PHE A 1136 -42.14 25.98 -0.25
CA PHE A 1136 -43.10 25.19 -1.03
C PHE A 1136 -44.50 25.17 -0.40
N LEU A 1137 -44.60 24.92 0.91
CA LEU A 1137 -45.88 24.92 1.63
C LEU A 1137 -46.57 26.28 1.52
N HIS A 1138 -45.82 27.37 1.74
CA HIS A 1138 -46.35 28.72 1.64
C HIS A 1138 -46.78 29.08 0.21
N SER A 1139 -45.99 28.73 -0.83
CA SER A 1139 -46.37 29.01 -2.22
C SER A 1139 -47.63 28.27 -2.68
N HIS A 1140 -48.00 27.19 -1.99
CA HIS A 1140 -49.25 26.43 -2.20
C HIS A 1140 -50.33 26.78 -1.16
N GLY A 1141 -50.18 27.93 -0.49
CA GLY A 1141 -51.21 28.54 0.36
C GLY A 1141 -51.28 27.99 1.78
N ALA A 1142 -50.18 27.48 2.36
CA ALA A 1142 -50.09 27.33 3.81
C ALA A 1142 -49.97 28.71 4.48
N ASP A 1143 -50.85 28.97 5.44
CA ASP A 1143 -50.91 30.22 6.19
C ASP A 1143 -49.70 30.34 7.14
N ALA A 1144 -48.93 31.42 7.00
CA ALA A 1144 -47.70 31.67 7.73
C ALA A 1144 -47.93 32.12 9.19
N ASP A 1145 -49.13 32.65 9.51
CA ASP A 1145 -49.53 33.10 10.84
C ASP A 1145 -50.52 32.16 11.54
N ILE A 1146 -50.64 30.92 11.04
CA ILE A 1146 -51.58 29.94 11.59
C ILE A 1146 -51.32 29.66 13.08
N HIS A 1147 -52.25 30.11 13.92
CA HIS A 1147 -52.22 29.88 15.36
C HIS A 1147 -52.60 28.44 15.69
N THR A 1148 -51.74 27.76 16.45
CA THR A 1148 -52.02 26.41 16.96
C THR A 1148 -52.88 26.48 18.23
N PRO A 1149 -54.16 26.02 18.25
CA PRO A 1149 -55.06 26.24 19.38
C PRO A 1149 -54.60 25.64 20.71
N THR A 1150 -53.79 24.58 20.67
CA THR A 1150 -53.39 23.77 21.84
C THR A 1150 -51.90 23.85 22.20
N ASP A 1151 -51.01 24.36 21.33
CA ASP A 1151 -49.61 24.70 21.70
C ASP A 1151 -49.51 26.19 22.01
N ILE A 1152 -50.25 26.61 23.06
CA ILE A 1152 -50.14 27.95 23.65
C ILE A 1152 -50.45 29.08 22.64
N GLY A 1153 -51.14 28.81 21.51
CA GLY A 1153 -51.44 29.81 20.47
C GLY A 1153 -50.28 30.16 19.52
N ARG A 1154 -49.19 29.38 19.54
CA ARG A 1154 -47.93 29.68 18.83
C ARG A 1154 -48.05 29.54 17.32
N THR A 1155 -47.34 30.41 16.59
CA THR A 1155 -47.26 30.47 15.12
C THR A 1155 -45.99 29.79 14.56
N PRO A 1156 -45.91 29.51 13.24
CA PRO A 1156 -44.68 29.06 12.58
C PRO A 1156 -43.46 29.97 12.81
N VAL A 1157 -43.64 31.30 12.80
CA VAL A 1157 -42.58 32.27 13.16
C VAL A 1157 -42.11 32.06 14.58
N TYR A 1158 -43.03 32.01 15.55
CA TYR A 1158 -42.69 31.86 16.96
C TYR A 1158 -41.79 30.63 17.18
N THR A 1159 -42.16 29.49 16.59
CA THR A 1159 -41.34 28.27 16.78
C THR A 1159 -40.02 28.30 16.02
N ALA A 1160 -39.88 29.03 14.91
CA ALA A 1160 -38.59 29.23 14.25
C ALA A 1160 -37.67 30.16 15.08
N CYS A 1161 -38.24 31.09 15.85
CA CYS A 1161 -37.51 31.92 16.81
C CYS A 1161 -37.05 31.13 18.05
N ASP A 1162 -37.89 30.21 18.56
CA ASP A 1162 -37.57 29.31 19.69
C ASP A 1162 -36.41 28.34 19.35
N THR A 1163 -36.34 27.85 18.10
CA THR A 1163 -35.29 26.93 17.64
C THR A 1163 -34.12 27.59 16.87
N GLY A 1164 -34.16 28.90 16.66
CA GLY A 1164 -33.02 29.69 16.16
C GLY A 1164 -32.84 29.75 14.64
N HIS A 1165 -33.86 29.41 13.86
CA HIS A 1165 -33.76 29.30 12.40
C HIS A 1165 -33.92 30.66 11.68
N ILE A 1166 -32.89 31.51 11.75
CA ILE A 1166 -32.89 32.87 11.19
C ILE A 1166 -33.40 32.99 9.74
N GLU A 1167 -32.97 32.12 8.82
CA GLU A 1167 -33.41 32.19 7.41
C GLU A 1167 -34.90 31.82 7.23
N VAL A 1168 -35.46 31.04 8.16
CA VAL A 1168 -36.91 30.77 8.23
C VAL A 1168 -37.65 31.97 8.79
N VAL A 1169 -37.14 32.60 9.85
CA VAL A 1169 -37.73 33.82 10.45
C VAL A 1169 -37.79 34.95 9.41
N LYS A 1170 -36.69 35.20 8.69
CA LYS A 1170 -36.62 36.14 7.55
C LYS A 1170 -37.69 35.84 6.51
N PHE A 1171 -37.72 34.61 5.99
CA PHE A 1171 -38.64 34.23 4.93
C PHE A 1171 -40.11 34.34 5.35
N LEU A 1172 -40.47 33.89 6.56
CA LEU A 1172 -41.85 34.00 7.03
C LEU A 1172 -42.28 35.46 7.22
N TYR A 1173 -41.39 36.32 7.74
CA TYR A 1173 -41.64 37.76 7.85
C TYR A 1173 -41.82 38.45 6.49
N GLU A 1174 -40.97 38.15 5.50
CA GLU A 1174 -41.14 38.59 4.11
C GLU A 1174 -42.48 38.15 3.48
N LYS A 1175 -43.12 37.12 4.06
CA LYS A 1175 -44.43 36.60 3.66
C LYS A 1175 -45.58 37.08 4.55
N GLY A 1176 -45.34 38.10 5.36
CA GLY A 1176 -46.36 38.81 6.14
C GLY A 1176 -46.64 38.23 7.52
N ALA A 1177 -45.83 37.28 8.01
CA ALA A 1177 -46.02 36.69 9.32
C ALA A 1177 -45.63 37.66 10.46
N ASN A 1178 -46.46 37.71 11.50
CA ASN A 1178 -46.38 38.71 12.56
C ASN A 1178 -45.36 38.36 13.66
N LEU A 1179 -44.24 39.09 13.67
CA LEU A 1179 -43.15 38.99 14.66
C LEU A 1179 -43.52 39.43 16.09
N HIS A 1180 -44.67 40.08 16.27
CA HIS A 1180 -45.15 40.60 17.56
C HIS A 1180 -46.32 39.77 18.13
N THR A 1181 -46.48 38.54 17.65
CA THR A 1181 -47.47 37.60 18.19
C THR A 1181 -47.18 37.24 19.64
N PHE A 1182 -48.24 37.02 20.43
CA PHE A 1182 -48.14 36.55 21.81
C PHE A 1182 -48.63 35.11 21.90
N ASP A 1183 -47.94 34.28 22.69
CA ASP A 1183 -48.53 33.03 23.16
C ASP A 1183 -49.55 33.30 24.31
N GLN A 1184 -50.36 32.31 24.68
CA GLN A 1184 -51.30 32.34 25.81
C GLN A 1184 -50.64 32.64 27.19
N ARG A 1185 -49.30 32.70 27.27
CA ARG A 1185 -48.54 33.12 28.45
C ARG A 1185 -47.97 34.54 28.31
N HIS A 1186 -48.35 35.27 27.27
CA HIS A 1186 -47.83 36.59 26.87
C HIS A 1186 -46.32 36.61 26.54
N LYS A 1187 -45.77 35.51 26.03
CA LYS A 1187 -44.38 35.46 25.52
C LYS A 1187 -44.35 35.84 24.05
N THR A 1188 -43.36 36.65 23.67
CA THR A 1188 -43.10 37.10 22.30
C THR A 1188 -42.04 36.23 21.60
N PRO A 1189 -41.94 36.25 20.26
CA PRO A 1189 -40.83 35.67 19.51
C PRO A 1189 -39.45 36.16 19.98
N LEU A 1190 -39.34 37.43 20.41
CA LEU A 1190 -38.12 37.99 20.98
C LEU A 1190 -37.75 37.34 22.33
N TYR A 1191 -38.74 37.11 23.20
CA TYR A 1191 -38.53 36.40 24.46
C TYR A 1191 -37.99 34.99 24.24
N VAL A 1192 -38.55 34.21 23.30
CA VAL A 1192 -38.07 32.83 23.06
C VAL A 1192 -36.72 32.78 22.36
N ALA A 1193 -36.43 33.70 21.42
CA ALA A 1193 -35.11 33.82 20.82
C ALA A 1193 -34.03 34.16 21.87
N ALA A 1194 -34.34 35.08 22.79
CA ALA A 1194 -33.46 35.47 23.89
C ALA A 1194 -33.28 34.35 24.93
N HIS A 1195 -34.33 33.58 25.24
CA HIS A 1195 -34.27 32.42 26.13
C HIS A 1195 -33.52 31.22 25.53
N GLY A 1196 -33.61 31.05 24.20
CA GLY A 1196 -32.95 30.00 23.43
C GLY A 1196 -31.47 30.24 23.15
N GLY A 1197 -30.99 31.49 23.24
CA GLY A 1197 -29.60 31.85 22.97
C GLY A 1197 -29.32 32.29 21.52
N HIS A 1198 -30.36 32.67 20.76
CA HIS A 1198 -30.28 32.86 19.31
C HIS A 1198 -29.97 34.31 18.91
N ILE A 1199 -28.73 34.76 19.14
CA ILE A 1199 -28.31 36.17 18.96
C ILE A 1199 -28.66 36.77 17.59
N GLU A 1200 -28.48 36.03 16.49
CA GLU A 1200 -28.79 36.55 15.14
C GLU A 1200 -30.30 36.69 14.90
N VAL A 1201 -31.13 35.85 15.54
CA VAL A 1201 -32.59 36.02 15.55
C VAL A 1201 -32.99 37.22 16.41
N VAL A 1202 -32.38 37.39 17.58
CA VAL A 1202 -32.62 38.57 18.45
C VAL A 1202 -32.29 39.87 17.71
N LYS A 1203 -31.10 39.98 17.09
CA LYS A 1203 -30.70 41.12 16.26
C LYS A 1203 -31.71 41.40 15.16
N TYR A 1204 -32.13 40.36 14.43
CA TYR A 1204 -33.07 40.51 13.33
C TYR A 1204 -34.46 40.97 13.79
N LEU A 1205 -34.99 40.40 14.89
CA LEU A 1205 -36.26 40.82 15.47
C LEU A 1205 -36.22 42.29 15.92
N CYS A 1206 -35.19 42.70 16.66
CA CYS A 1206 -35.04 44.10 17.10
C CYS A 1206 -34.91 45.08 15.93
N ALA A 1207 -34.16 44.71 14.88
CA ALA A 1207 -34.04 45.53 13.66
C ALA A 1207 -35.37 45.70 12.90
N HIS A 1208 -36.35 44.83 13.13
CA HIS A 1208 -37.70 44.89 12.54
C HIS A 1208 -38.77 45.31 13.56
N GLY A 1209 -38.39 46.12 14.56
CA GLY A 1209 -39.32 46.75 15.48
C GLY A 1209 -39.82 45.87 16.62
N ALA A 1210 -39.20 44.71 16.87
CA ALA A 1210 -39.44 43.98 18.12
C ALA A 1210 -38.80 44.75 19.27
N ASP A 1211 -39.63 45.54 19.96
CA ASP A 1211 -39.22 46.38 21.09
C ASP A 1211 -38.51 45.53 22.16
N ALA A 1212 -37.29 45.95 22.47
CA ALA A 1212 -36.36 45.28 23.39
C ALA A 1212 -36.73 45.51 24.87
N ASP A 1213 -37.53 46.55 25.15
CA ASP A 1213 -37.81 47.07 26.48
C ASP A 1213 -39.30 47.00 26.86
N ILE A 1214 -40.13 46.22 26.13
CA ILE A 1214 -41.56 46.14 26.45
C ILE A 1214 -41.76 45.60 27.88
N HIS A 1215 -42.28 46.47 28.75
CA HIS A 1215 -42.93 46.14 30.01
C HIS A 1215 -44.26 45.37 29.81
N THR A 1216 -44.34 44.46 28.84
CA THR A 1216 -45.40 43.45 28.77
C THR A 1216 -44.91 42.26 29.58
N PRO A 1217 -45.34 42.12 30.85
CA PRO A 1217 -44.98 40.94 31.59
C PRO A 1217 -45.53 39.74 30.83
N THR A 1218 -44.64 38.78 30.55
CA THR A 1218 -45.08 37.39 30.51
C THR A 1218 -45.88 37.10 31.77
N SER A 1219 -46.76 36.10 31.76
CA SER A 1219 -47.57 35.71 32.93
C SER A 1219 -46.78 35.55 34.25
N ASP A 1220 -45.45 35.39 34.18
CA ASP A 1220 -44.51 35.27 35.30
C ASP A 1220 -43.66 36.55 35.58
N GLY A 1221 -43.89 37.67 34.89
CA GLY A 1221 -43.15 38.94 35.06
C GLY A 1221 -41.73 38.99 34.46
N ILE A 1222 -41.39 38.08 33.54
CA ILE A 1222 -40.02 37.88 33.02
C ILE A 1222 -39.88 38.58 31.66
N THR A 1223 -38.91 39.50 31.52
CA THR A 1223 -38.53 40.18 30.26
C THR A 1223 -37.56 39.36 29.41
N PRO A 1224 -37.41 39.62 28.09
CA PRO A 1224 -36.42 38.93 27.24
C PRO A 1224 -34.98 39.02 27.77
N VAL A 1225 -34.54 40.20 28.24
CA VAL A 1225 -33.22 40.41 28.86
C VAL A 1225 -33.05 39.52 30.10
N SER A 1226 -34.05 39.47 30.97
CA SER A 1226 -33.99 38.63 32.18
C SER A 1226 -34.05 37.12 31.86
N ALA A 1227 -34.68 36.72 30.74
CA ALA A 1227 -34.68 35.34 30.27
C ALA A 1227 -33.30 34.92 29.73
N ALA A 1228 -32.65 35.77 28.92
CA ALA A 1228 -31.28 35.57 28.45
C ALA A 1228 -30.29 35.51 29.63
N SER A 1229 -30.41 36.45 30.58
CA SER A 1229 -29.59 36.49 31.80
C SER A 1229 -29.73 35.22 32.65
N ARG A 1230 -30.96 34.75 32.91
CA ARG A 1230 -31.22 33.50 33.65
C ARG A 1230 -30.69 32.23 32.96
N ARG A 1231 -30.41 32.30 31.65
CA ARG A 1231 -29.82 31.21 30.86
C ARG A 1231 -28.32 31.35 30.62
N GLY A 1232 -27.70 32.49 31.00
CA GLY A 1232 -26.27 32.74 30.82
C GLY A 1232 -25.87 33.27 29.44
N HIS A 1233 -26.82 33.78 28.64
CA HIS A 1233 -26.56 34.24 27.27
C HIS A 1233 -26.03 35.69 27.25
N VAL A 1234 -24.78 35.87 27.68
CA VAL A 1234 -24.15 37.19 27.90
C VAL A 1234 -24.22 38.10 26.66
N GLU A 1235 -23.86 37.61 25.48
CA GLU A 1235 -23.87 38.41 24.23
C GLU A 1235 -25.26 38.97 23.88
N ILE A 1236 -26.34 38.28 24.26
CA ILE A 1236 -27.72 38.74 24.06
C ILE A 1236 -28.11 39.78 25.12
N VAL A 1237 -27.64 39.61 26.36
CA VAL A 1237 -27.85 40.60 27.42
C VAL A 1237 -27.16 41.91 27.05
N ASP A 1238 -25.89 41.86 26.64
CA ASP A 1238 -25.11 43.03 26.23
C ASP A 1238 -25.75 43.73 25.02
N PHE A 1239 -26.17 42.97 24.00
CA PHE A 1239 -26.84 43.51 22.81
C PHE A 1239 -28.18 44.18 23.15
N LEU A 1240 -29.07 43.52 23.91
CA LEU A 1240 -30.36 44.10 24.27
C LEU A 1240 -30.21 45.30 25.21
N GLN A 1241 -29.24 45.28 26.13
CA GLN A 1241 -28.92 46.45 26.96
C GLN A 1241 -28.40 47.62 26.15
N SER A 1242 -27.61 47.38 25.10
CA SER A 1242 -27.13 48.45 24.21
C SER A 1242 -28.26 49.17 23.45
N LEU A 1243 -29.37 48.48 23.15
CA LEU A 1243 -30.54 49.07 22.50
C LEU A 1243 -31.40 49.92 23.45
N GLY A 1244 -31.47 49.54 24.75
CA GLY A 1244 -32.25 50.28 25.75
C GLY A 1244 -31.63 51.63 26.17
N HIS A 1245 -30.41 51.95 25.72
CA HIS A 1245 -29.75 53.23 26.02
C HIS A 1245 -30.10 54.37 25.04
N ASP A 1246 -30.68 54.08 23.88
CA ASP A 1246 -30.94 55.08 22.81
C ASP A 1246 -32.40 55.58 22.73
N SER A 1247 -33.30 55.11 23.61
CA SER A 1247 -34.72 55.51 23.62
C SER A 1247 -35.08 56.51 24.71
N HIS A 1248 -34.42 57.68 24.72
CA HIS A 1248 -34.98 58.94 25.25
C HIS A 1248 -34.18 60.17 24.76
N PRO A 1249 -34.88 61.21 24.31
CA PRO A 1249 -34.85 62.50 25.01
C PRO A 1249 -36.09 62.72 25.91
#